data_AF-A0AAN8LVR5-F1
#
_entry.id   AF-A0AAN8LVR5-F1
#
_cell.length_a   1.000
_cell.length_b   1.000
_cell.length_c   1.000
_cell.angle_alpha   90.00
_cell.angle_beta   90.00
_cell.angle_gamma   90.00
#
_symmetry.space_group_name_H-M   'P 1'
#
loop_
_entity.id
_entity.type
_entity.pdbx_description
1 polymer ?
#
loop_
_entity_poly.entity_id
_entity_poly.type
_entity_poly.pdbx_seq_one_letter_code
_entity_poly.pdbx_strand_id
1 'polypeptide(L)'
;MPNFCAAPNCTIRINGSASPFFRFPRDTERCKQWVDNCHRKDLEDKTPDQLNRHYRLCVNHFEPSMICKASPYRTKLKDNATPTVFDLTGHLNNPQSRQCKRIKELSKAEDRQMKERKEDSVDQSKTNKNDAEGQDDPETNDTTQLTSEEKEHREYLKSLFEVILVLGKQNIPLNRHTEEVQESKCLTPSNFKALLEYRMNAGGDEALRKRFEMSTVNSECCTSTQQRQMMEVCESCIREELLQEVREGRFFSLVTDDVVEISGECHLPLFLRFLDQANCLREEFVGFLPFEGDDETLMERLLTEVTMKWGLNMDYCRGQAHFSSGVHSSKMKAIATKLTEMYPTAVHTPRSTCALNASLASGVALTGVQIVMSTFKKIESFFNEASSLQLELENAISIFYQGNEEKANDLKEACRTNWTVRHDAFEVAVDVLESLLLCMDSVHDNEDLRWSDQVTNDALEISEALADFEFVATLVVLKNTLSFTRAFGKNLQGPTMDVYFAANSLTAVLHSLNEVSDNIDVYHEFWFEEAVNLAAALEIPVKVPRLYLRKHRPEAGTEIQPESYFKEHLTAPVVSHVINELNNLFSENHLNALRCLTLVPAVMGQLKFNTSEENNVEMYRNDLPNADTLPTELHCWRVKWKHRGKVTLPSTVHETLQLAEVKFFPNVLAFLRVLGNLPVLSLEDIDGDTSRKRFQMYLENTPDKHRSKSLAFLNIHYNARHDLDVMVDSYIKMYPENES
;
A
#
# COMPACT_ATOMS: atom_id res chain seq x y z
N MET A 1 13.45 -34.76 22.90
CA MET A 1 12.11 -34.74 23.55
C MET A 1 11.40 -33.49 23.06
N PRO A 2 10.08 -33.51 22.79
CA PRO A 2 9.32 -32.30 22.55
C PRO A 2 9.51 -31.37 23.77
N ASN A 3 9.87 -30.10 23.53
CA ASN A 3 10.13 -29.14 24.61
C ASN A 3 8.84 -28.52 25.20
N PHE A 4 7.67 -29.05 24.82
CA PHE A 4 6.35 -28.51 25.09
C PHE A 4 5.44 -29.55 25.73
N CYS A 5 4.42 -29.07 26.44
CA CYS A 5 3.30 -29.89 26.92
C CYS A 5 2.66 -30.68 25.76
N ALA A 6 2.23 -31.91 26.03
CA ALA A 6 1.58 -32.77 25.06
C ALA A 6 0.12 -32.37 24.81
N ALA A 7 -0.50 -31.56 25.68
CA ALA A 7 -1.87 -31.12 25.51
C ALA A 7 -2.03 -30.25 24.25
N PRO A 8 -3.17 -30.36 23.54
CA PRO A 8 -3.48 -29.52 22.39
C PRO A 8 -3.53 -28.05 22.81
N ASN A 9 -3.00 -27.17 21.96
CA ASN A 9 -2.96 -25.70 22.16
C ASN A 9 -2.24 -25.22 23.44
N CYS A 10 -1.47 -26.08 24.12
CA CYS A 10 -0.72 -25.70 25.31
C CYS A 10 0.70 -25.20 24.94
N THR A 11 0.98 -23.91 25.19
CA THR A 11 2.26 -23.27 24.87
C THR A 11 3.34 -23.42 25.95
N ILE A 12 3.02 -24.10 27.06
CA ILE A 12 3.90 -24.22 28.23
C ILE A 12 5.12 -25.11 27.92
N ARG A 13 6.32 -24.54 28.07
CA ARG A 13 7.62 -25.20 27.82
C ARG A 13 8.16 -25.89 29.06
N ILE A 14 8.79 -27.05 28.86
CA ILE A 14 9.38 -27.88 29.93
C ILE A 14 10.57 -27.18 30.62
N ASN A 15 11.33 -26.36 29.89
CA ASN A 15 12.57 -25.74 30.39
C ASN A 15 12.44 -24.23 30.73
N GLY A 16 11.23 -23.67 30.73
CA GLY A 16 11.01 -22.22 30.92
C GLY A 16 9.85 -21.82 31.80
N SER A 17 9.12 -22.78 32.40
CA SER A 17 7.95 -22.50 33.25
C SER A 17 8.14 -23.08 34.65
N ALA A 18 7.65 -22.38 35.68
CA ALA A 18 7.68 -22.84 37.07
C ALA A 18 6.66 -23.97 37.37
N SER A 19 6.01 -24.52 36.35
CA SER A 19 4.92 -25.48 36.47
C SER A 19 5.44 -26.93 36.40
N PRO A 20 5.01 -27.84 37.30
CA PRO A 20 5.40 -29.24 37.26
C PRO A 20 4.80 -29.98 36.06
N PHE A 21 5.58 -30.92 35.51
CA PHE A 21 5.22 -31.77 34.37
C PHE A 21 5.14 -33.25 34.76
N PHE A 22 4.11 -33.94 34.28
CA PHE A 22 3.84 -35.35 34.54
C PHE A 22 4.06 -36.20 33.29
N ARG A 23 4.58 -37.42 33.47
CA ARG A 23 4.76 -38.40 32.39
C ARG A 23 3.45 -39.15 32.18
N PHE A 24 3.18 -39.56 30.95
CA PHE A 24 2.12 -40.51 30.67
C PHE A 24 2.31 -41.79 31.50
N PRO A 25 1.26 -42.35 32.13
CA PRO A 25 1.35 -43.61 32.84
C PRO A 25 1.88 -44.74 31.95
N ARG A 26 2.59 -45.71 32.56
CA ARG A 26 2.97 -46.96 31.85
C ARG A 26 1.85 -47.98 31.82
N ASP A 27 0.86 -47.82 32.70
CA ASP A 27 -0.35 -48.61 32.72
C ASP A 27 -1.15 -48.38 31.43
N THR A 28 -1.51 -49.46 30.74
CA THR A 28 -2.08 -49.40 29.37
C THR A 28 -3.44 -48.71 29.35
N GLU A 29 -4.32 -49.03 30.30
CA GLU A 29 -5.68 -48.45 30.35
C GLU A 29 -5.63 -46.97 30.71
N ARG A 30 -4.84 -46.60 31.72
CA ARG A 30 -4.71 -45.21 32.14
C ARG A 30 -3.96 -44.36 31.11
N CYS A 31 -3.00 -44.93 30.40
CA CYS A 31 -2.30 -44.25 29.31
C CYS A 31 -3.25 -43.96 28.15
N LYS A 32 -4.10 -44.93 27.78
CA LYS A 32 -5.14 -44.75 26.76
C LYS A 32 -6.11 -43.62 27.16
N GLN A 33 -6.60 -43.61 28.40
CA GLN A 33 -7.43 -42.51 28.91
C GLN A 33 -6.74 -41.13 28.83
N TRP A 34 -5.43 -41.05 29.09
CA TRP A 34 -4.70 -39.79 28.97
C TRP A 34 -4.54 -39.35 27.51
N VAL A 35 -4.38 -40.30 26.58
CA VAL A 35 -4.30 -40.04 25.13
C VAL A 35 -5.65 -39.57 24.59
N ASP A 36 -6.73 -40.26 24.94
CA ASP A 36 -8.09 -39.94 24.51
C ASP A 36 -8.47 -38.52 24.95
N ASN A 37 -8.19 -38.16 26.21
CA ASN A 37 -8.45 -36.81 26.73
C ASN A 37 -7.55 -35.72 26.11
N CYS A 38 -6.38 -36.08 25.56
CA CYS A 38 -5.54 -35.12 24.84
C CYS A 38 -6.07 -34.80 23.43
N HIS A 39 -7.02 -35.57 22.88
CA HIS A 39 -7.60 -35.36 21.54
C HIS A 39 -6.54 -35.12 20.45
N ARG A 40 -5.42 -35.86 20.51
CA ARG A 40 -4.30 -35.74 19.56
C ARG A 40 -4.11 -37.05 18.81
N LYS A 41 -4.49 -37.06 17.53
CA LYS A 41 -4.34 -38.21 16.63
C LYS A 41 -2.91 -38.74 16.56
N ASP A 42 -1.90 -37.88 16.68
CA ASP A 42 -0.49 -38.32 16.64
C ASP A 42 -0.04 -39.12 17.87
N LEU A 43 -0.83 -39.15 18.96
CA LEU A 43 -0.53 -39.93 20.18
C LEU A 43 -1.21 -41.30 20.20
N GLU A 44 -2.27 -41.50 19.41
CA GLU A 44 -3.09 -42.72 19.39
C GLU A 44 -2.30 -43.95 18.92
N ASP A 45 -1.40 -43.78 17.95
CA ASP A 45 -0.58 -44.88 17.40
C ASP A 45 0.67 -45.22 18.23
N LYS A 46 0.86 -44.60 19.40
CA LYS A 46 2.10 -44.74 20.21
C LYS A 46 1.91 -45.67 21.40
N THR A 47 2.95 -46.46 21.69
CA THR A 47 2.91 -47.37 22.86
C THR A 47 3.03 -46.59 24.18
N PRO A 48 2.49 -47.11 25.30
CA PRO A 48 2.62 -46.47 26.61
C PRO A 48 4.06 -46.16 27.02
N ASP A 49 5.02 -47.01 26.63
CA ASP A 49 6.45 -46.78 26.87
C ASP A 49 7.01 -45.62 26.04
N GLN A 50 6.59 -45.48 24.79
CA GLN A 50 6.99 -44.35 23.93
C GLN A 50 6.42 -43.02 24.49
N LEU A 51 5.16 -43.04 24.94
CA LEU A 51 4.49 -41.89 25.56
C LEU A 51 5.13 -41.51 26.89
N ASN A 52 5.37 -42.48 27.78
CA ASN A 52 6.05 -42.27 29.06
C ASN A 52 7.48 -41.74 28.89
N ARG A 53 8.18 -42.09 27.80
CA ARG A 53 9.54 -41.62 27.56
C ARG A 53 9.57 -40.19 26.99
N HIS A 54 8.72 -39.89 26.01
CA HIS A 54 8.85 -38.68 25.19
C HIS A 54 7.83 -37.59 25.45
N TYR A 55 6.68 -37.87 26.08
CA TYR A 55 5.59 -36.90 26.19
C TYR A 55 5.29 -36.55 27.65
N ARG A 56 4.93 -35.28 27.90
CA ARG A 56 4.65 -34.76 29.24
C ARG A 56 3.43 -33.85 29.22
N LEU A 57 2.62 -33.88 30.26
CA LEU A 57 1.54 -32.92 30.49
C LEU A 57 1.87 -32.01 31.65
N CYS A 58 1.61 -30.70 31.51
CA CYS A 58 1.75 -29.77 32.62
C CYS A 58 0.60 -29.93 33.62
N VAL A 59 0.80 -29.46 34.85
CA VAL A 59 -0.19 -29.57 35.94
C VAL A 59 -1.53 -28.88 35.65
N ASN A 60 -1.56 -27.90 34.76
CA ASN A 60 -2.77 -27.12 34.46
C ASN A 60 -3.88 -27.96 33.78
N HIS A 61 -3.56 -29.15 33.28
CA HIS A 61 -4.53 -30.05 32.65
C HIS A 61 -5.21 -31.01 33.63
N PHE A 62 -4.90 -30.90 34.92
CA PHE A 62 -5.48 -31.74 35.98
C PHE A 62 -6.29 -30.86 36.92
N GLU A 63 -7.45 -31.36 37.35
CA GLU A 63 -8.20 -30.67 38.40
C GLU A 63 -7.39 -30.55 39.69
N PRO A 64 -7.52 -29.42 40.43
CA PRO A 64 -6.87 -29.24 41.72
C PRO A 64 -7.14 -30.38 42.73
N SER A 65 -8.32 -31.02 42.62
CA SER A 65 -8.76 -32.16 43.44
C SER A 65 -7.87 -33.41 43.26
N MET A 66 -7.22 -33.56 42.11
CA MET A 66 -6.40 -34.71 41.72
C MET A 66 -4.91 -34.54 42.03
N ILE A 67 -4.53 -33.37 42.57
CA ILE A 67 -3.15 -32.98 42.83
C ILE A 67 -2.86 -33.06 44.34
N CYS A 68 -1.83 -33.82 44.71
CA CYS A 68 -1.29 -33.90 46.06
C CYS A 68 -0.01 -33.05 46.17
N LYS A 69 -0.08 -31.94 46.91
CA LYS A 69 1.11 -31.16 47.29
C LYS A 69 1.78 -31.84 48.49
N ALA A 70 2.75 -32.70 48.22
CA ALA A 70 3.48 -33.40 49.27
C ALA A 70 4.53 -32.50 49.97
N SER A 71 4.98 -31.43 49.30
CA SER A 71 5.86 -30.38 49.85
C SER A 71 5.83 -29.14 48.94
N PRO A 72 6.34 -27.96 49.37
CA PRO A 72 6.36 -26.75 48.54
C PRO A 72 7.18 -26.88 47.24
N TYR A 73 7.98 -27.93 47.10
CA TYR A 73 8.80 -28.21 45.93
C TYR A 73 8.43 -29.52 45.22
N ARG A 74 7.40 -30.24 45.67
CA ARG A 74 7.02 -31.55 45.12
C ARG A 74 5.51 -31.72 44.99
N THR A 75 5.05 -31.61 43.75
CA THR A 75 3.67 -31.89 43.34
C THR A 75 3.57 -33.31 42.79
N LYS A 76 2.62 -34.11 43.28
CA LYS A 76 2.31 -35.46 42.76
C LYS A 76 0.85 -35.52 42.34
N LEU A 77 0.53 -36.39 41.38
CA LEU A 77 -0.85 -36.75 41.03
C LEU A 77 -1.32 -37.90 41.91
N LYS A 78 -2.62 -37.97 42.19
CA LYS A 78 -3.26 -39.15 42.79
C LYS A 78 -3.22 -40.35 41.84
N ASP A 79 -3.34 -41.56 42.38
CA ASP A 79 -3.22 -42.80 41.62
C ASP A 79 -4.35 -43.00 40.59
N ASN A 80 -5.46 -42.29 40.72
CA ASN A 80 -6.58 -42.28 39.76
C ASN A 80 -6.71 -40.97 38.97
N ALA A 81 -5.71 -40.08 39.02
CA ALA A 81 -5.76 -38.81 38.31
C ALA A 81 -5.72 -38.99 36.78
N THR A 82 -6.64 -38.35 36.08
CA THR A 82 -6.69 -38.22 34.63
C THR A 82 -6.75 -36.74 34.25
N PRO A 83 -6.11 -36.32 33.14
CA PRO A 83 -6.21 -34.95 32.71
C PRO A 83 -7.62 -34.74 32.14
N THR A 84 -8.36 -33.80 32.71
CA THR A 84 -9.74 -33.47 32.29
C THR A 84 -9.89 -32.00 31.90
N VAL A 85 -8.88 -31.17 32.18
CA VAL A 85 -8.92 -29.73 31.95
C VAL A 85 -8.21 -29.41 30.63
N PHE A 86 -8.98 -29.37 29.55
CA PHE A 86 -8.52 -28.95 28.23
C PHE A 86 -9.36 -27.78 27.75
N ASP A 87 -8.71 -26.72 27.29
CA ASP A 87 -9.41 -25.61 26.64
C ASP A 87 -9.67 -25.98 25.17
N LEU A 88 -10.76 -26.71 24.96
CA LEU A 88 -11.24 -27.11 23.63
C LEU A 88 -11.86 -25.92 22.87
N THR A 89 -11.92 -24.73 23.47
CA THR A 89 -12.42 -23.48 22.88
C THR A 89 -11.33 -22.44 22.62
N GLY A 90 -10.06 -22.74 22.94
CA GLY A 90 -8.96 -21.76 22.90
C GLY A 90 -8.64 -21.18 21.51
N HIS A 91 -9.09 -21.81 20.42
CA HIS A 91 -8.96 -21.30 19.05
C HIS A 91 -9.94 -20.16 18.73
N LEU A 92 -10.93 -19.91 19.60
CA LEU A 92 -11.90 -18.83 19.43
C LEU A 92 -11.45 -17.50 20.08
N ASN A 93 -10.39 -17.51 20.91
CA ASN A 93 -10.04 -16.34 21.75
C ASN A 93 -8.55 -15.93 21.83
N ASN A 94 -7.64 -16.40 20.94
CA ASN A 94 -6.31 -15.75 20.84
C ASN A 94 -5.54 -16.08 19.53
N PRO A 95 -5.06 -15.08 18.75
CA PRO A 95 -4.41 -15.29 17.47
C PRO A 95 -2.87 -15.32 17.59
N GLN A 96 -2.29 -16.32 18.25
CA GLN A 96 -0.82 -16.51 18.24
C GLN A 96 -0.44 -17.99 18.37
N SER A 97 -0.44 -18.74 17.25
CA SER A 97 0.67 -19.64 16.88
C SER A 97 0.36 -20.44 15.60
N ARG A 98 0.90 -20.00 14.46
CA ARG A 98 1.16 -20.88 13.31
C ARG A 98 2.57 -20.59 12.78
N GLN A 99 3.59 -21.09 13.46
CA GLN A 99 4.90 -21.30 12.81
C GLN A 99 4.82 -22.60 12.02
N CYS A 100 4.56 -22.48 10.71
CA CYS A 100 4.67 -23.60 9.79
C CYS A 100 6.13 -23.83 9.36
N LYS A 101 6.44 -25.07 9.04
CA LYS A 101 7.78 -25.63 8.88
C LYS A 101 8.42 -25.20 7.55
N ARG A 102 9.73 -24.94 7.63
CA ARG A 102 10.73 -24.85 6.54
C ARG A 102 10.43 -25.74 5.33
N ILE A 103 10.26 -25.12 4.16
CA ILE A 103 10.49 -25.76 2.85
C ILE A 103 12.00 -25.72 2.58
N LYS A 104 12.55 -26.85 2.13
CA LYS A 104 13.93 -26.97 1.67
C LYS A 104 13.91 -26.83 0.15
N GLU A 105 14.55 -25.79 -0.38
CA GLU A 105 14.72 -25.61 -1.83
C GLU A 105 15.52 -26.77 -2.42
N LEU A 106 14.98 -27.41 -3.46
CA LEU A 106 15.66 -28.42 -4.26
C LEU A 106 16.22 -27.75 -5.53
N SER A 107 17.39 -28.20 -5.97
CA SER A 107 18.13 -27.60 -7.07
C SER A 107 17.64 -28.13 -8.44
N LYS A 108 17.73 -27.28 -9.48
CA LYS A 108 17.26 -27.54 -10.87
C LYS A 108 17.81 -28.82 -11.55
N ALA A 109 18.70 -29.57 -10.90
CA ALA A 109 19.21 -30.84 -11.38
C ALA A 109 18.31 -32.04 -11.01
N GLU A 110 17.52 -31.96 -9.94
CA GLU A 110 16.70 -33.07 -9.43
C GLU A 110 15.36 -33.21 -10.17
N ASP A 111 14.85 -32.13 -10.76
CA ASP A 111 13.61 -32.13 -11.58
C ASP A 111 13.74 -32.87 -12.92
N ARG A 112 14.97 -33.06 -13.43
CA ARG A 112 15.19 -33.72 -14.73
C ARG A 112 15.15 -35.25 -14.64
N GLN A 113 15.51 -35.84 -13.50
CA GLN A 113 15.49 -37.30 -13.33
C GLN A 113 14.09 -37.88 -13.02
N MET A 114 13.14 -37.04 -12.59
CA MET A 114 11.78 -37.49 -12.28
C MET A 114 10.86 -37.51 -13.51
N LYS A 115 11.22 -36.78 -14.58
CA LYS A 115 10.46 -36.75 -15.85
C LYS A 115 10.70 -37.97 -16.75
N GLU A 116 11.83 -38.65 -16.65
CA GLU A 116 12.16 -39.83 -17.48
C GLU A 116 11.58 -41.16 -16.96
N ARG A 117 10.90 -41.18 -15.79
CA ARG A 117 10.35 -42.41 -15.18
C ARG A 117 8.83 -42.56 -15.27
N LYS A 118 8.13 -41.68 -16.01
CA LYS A 118 6.66 -41.70 -16.12
C LYS A 118 6.11 -42.04 -17.51
N GLU A 119 6.96 -42.35 -18.49
CA GLU A 119 6.51 -42.69 -19.85
C GLU A 119 6.45 -44.20 -20.16
N ASP A 120 7.00 -45.07 -19.30
CA ASP A 120 6.91 -46.53 -19.49
C ASP A 120 6.02 -47.17 -18.42
N SER A 121 4.70 -47.14 -18.60
CA SER A 121 3.76 -48.19 -18.11
C SER A 121 2.29 -47.80 -18.31
N VAL A 122 1.88 -47.65 -19.56
CA VAL A 122 0.47 -47.78 -19.93
C VAL A 122 0.40 -48.66 -21.18
N ASP A 123 0.35 -49.98 -20.99
CA ASP A 123 -0.49 -50.88 -21.78
C ASP A 123 -0.40 -52.30 -21.23
N GLN A 124 -1.46 -52.78 -20.58
CA GLN A 124 -2.11 -54.06 -20.91
C GLN A 124 -3.26 -54.40 -19.95
N SER A 125 -4.44 -54.46 -20.57
CA SER A 125 -5.52 -55.44 -20.36
C SER A 125 -6.40 -55.40 -19.11
N LYS A 126 -7.63 -54.95 -19.36
CA LYS A 126 -8.89 -55.38 -18.72
C LYS A 126 -9.09 -56.90 -18.90
N THR A 127 -9.53 -57.65 -17.87
CA THR A 127 -10.74 -58.52 -17.90
C THR A 127 -11.03 -59.25 -16.57
N ASN A 128 -12.34 -59.35 -16.27
CA ASN A 128 -13.07 -60.39 -15.51
C ASN A 128 -13.27 -60.33 -13.98
N LYS A 129 -14.48 -59.89 -13.61
CA LYS A 129 -15.60 -60.59 -12.93
C LYS A 129 -15.47 -61.15 -11.49
N ASN A 130 -16.39 -60.63 -10.67
CA ASN A 130 -17.39 -61.30 -9.83
C ASN A 130 -17.13 -61.62 -8.33
N ASP A 131 -18.06 -61.08 -7.52
CA ASP A 131 -18.78 -61.63 -6.36
C ASP A 131 -18.03 -62.02 -5.08
N ALA A 132 -18.29 -61.27 -3.99
CA ALA A 132 -18.69 -61.81 -2.68
C ALA A 132 -19.10 -60.69 -1.69
N GLU A 133 -20.29 -60.83 -1.13
CA GLU A 133 -20.88 -60.02 -0.06
C GLU A 133 -20.34 -60.38 1.33
N GLY A 134 -20.37 -59.41 2.25
CA GLY A 134 -20.73 -59.62 3.67
C GLY A 134 -19.62 -59.57 4.72
N GLN A 135 -19.55 -58.46 5.49
CA GLN A 135 -19.94 -58.43 6.92
C GLN A 135 -19.67 -57.06 7.56
N ASP A 136 -20.74 -56.48 8.14
CA ASP A 136 -20.73 -55.36 9.07
C ASP A 136 -20.12 -55.75 10.42
N ASP A 137 -19.42 -54.81 11.07
CA ASP A 137 -19.70 -54.43 12.46
C ASP A 137 -19.22 -52.98 12.73
N PRO A 138 -19.94 -52.17 13.54
CA PRO A 138 -19.79 -50.72 13.59
C PRO A 138 -19.08 -50.25 14.88
N GLU A 139 -18.09 -49.37 14.77
CA GLU A 139 -17.67 -48.53 15.90
C GLU A 139 -17.48 -47.07 15.48
N THR A 140 -18.26 -46.23 16.15
CA THR A 140 -18.44 -44.79 16.01
C THR A 140 -17.20 -44.00 16.41
N ASN A 141 -16.64 -43.24 15.49
CA ASN A 141 -15.70 -42.14 15.76
C ASN A 141 -16.25 -40.83 15.22
N ASP A 142 -16.59 -39.94 16.15
CA ASP A 142 -17.10 -38.59 15.96
C ASP A 142 -15.98 -37.67 15.41
N THR A 143 -15.66 -37.86 14.13
CA THR A 143 -15.22 -36.76 13.28
C THR A 143 -16.51 -36.32 12.63
N THR A 144 -16.92 -35.05 12.74
CA THR A 144 -18.02 -34.54 11.91
C THR A 144 -17.55 -34.69 10.46
N GLN A 145 -17.85 -35.84 9.86
CA GLN A 145 -17.57 -36.11 8.46
C GLN A 145 -18.46 -35.11 7.76
N LEU A 146 -17.86 -34.06 7.20
CA LEU A 146 -18.57 -33.11 6.34
C LEU A 146 -19.44 -33.96 5.41
N THR A 147 -20.74 -33.72 5.44
CA THR A 147 -21.68 -34.49 4.64
C THR A 147 -21.27 -34.38 3.17
N SER A 148 -21.65 -35.35 2.34
CA SER A 148 -21.36 -35.26 0.90
C SER A 148 -21.86 -33.93 0.32
N GLU A 149 -22.99 -33.45 0.82
CA GLU A 149 -23.61 -32.18 0.45
C GLU A 149 -22.79 -30.97 0.90
N GLU A 150 -22.25 -30.97 2.12
CA GLU A 150 -21.39 -29.89 2.62
C GLU A 150 -20.06 -29.78 1.84
N LYS A 151 -19.48 -30.92 1.45
CA LYS A 151 -18.28 -30.94 0.60
C LYS A 151 -18.58 -30.40 -0.79
N GLU A 152 -19.69 -30.82 -1.40
CA GLU A 152 -20.13 -30.32 -2.70
C GLU A 152 -20.45 -28.81 -2.64
N HIS A 153 -21.06 -28.33 -1.55
CA HIS A 153 -21.34 -26.91 -1.35
C HIS A 153 -20.05 -26.09 -1.26
N ARG A 154 -19.04 -26.56 -0.52
CA ARG A 154 -17.74 -25.90 -0.42
C ARG A 154 -17.04 -25.81 -1.77
N GLU A 155 -16.97 -26.90 -2.53
CA GLU A 155 -16.34 -26.89 -3.86
C GLU A 155 -17.07 -25.94 -4.81
N TYR A 156 -18.40 -25.90 -4.78
CA TYR A 156 -19.16 -24.90 -5.52
C TYR A 156 -18.79 -23.45 -5.14
N LEU A 157 -18.66 -23.14 -3.84
CA LEU A 157 -18.28 -21.79 -3.40
C LEU A 157 -16.86 -21.44 -3.86
N LYS A 158 -15.91 -22.40 -3.84
CA LYS A 158 -14.57 -22.19 -4.38
C LYS A 158 -14.62 -21.78 -5.86
N SER A 159 -15.43 -22.48 -6.66
CA SER A 159 -15.60 -22.16 -8.07
C SER A 159 -16.14 -20.75 -8.29
N LEU A 160 -17.11 -20.32 -7.48
CA LEU A 160 -17.61 -18.94 -7.54
C LEU A 160 -16.52 -17.93 -7.17
N PHE A 161 -15.75 -18.20 -6.09
CA PHE A 161 -14.66 -17.33 -5.67
C PHE A 161 -13.59 -17.19 -6.75
N GLU A 162 -13.22 -18.27 -7.43
CA GLU A 162 -12.27 -18.20 -8.54
C GLU A 162 -12.78 -17.32 -9.69
N VAL A 163 -14.07 -17.41 -10.05
CA VAL A 163 -14.65 -16.54 -11.09
C VAL A 163 -14.59 -15.08 -10.66
N ILE A 164 -14.96 -14.79 -9.42
CA ILE A 164 -14.91 -13.44 -8.85
C ILE A 164 -13.48 -12.90 -8.84
N LEU A 165 -12.51 -13.69 -8.42
CA LEU A 165 -11.11 -13.30 -8.36
C LEU A 165 -10.54 -13.03 -9.76
N VAL A 166 -10.88 -13.86 -10.75
CA VAL A 166 -10.46 -13.61 -12.14
C VAL A 166 -11.03 -12.28 -12.65
N LEU A 167 -12.33 -12.04 -12.46
CA LEU A 167 -12.98 -10.80 -12.86
C LEU A 167 -12.36 -9.58 -12.15
N GLY A 168 -12.20 -9.66 -10.82
CA GLY A 168 -11.60 -8.60 -10.01
C GLY A 168 -10.17 -8.29 -10.41
N LYS A 169 -9.32 -9.32 -10.57
CA LYS A 169 -7.93 -9.16 -10.98
C LYS A 169 -7.80 -8.50 -12.36
N GLN A 170 -8.70 -8.81 -13.29
CA GLN A 170 -8.71 -8.24 -14.64
C GLN A 170 -9.49 -6.92 -14.73
N ASN A 171 -10.01 -6.39 -13.63
CA ASN A 171 -10.88 -5.20 -13.61
C ASN A 171 -12.09 -5.32 -14.55
N ILE A 172 -12.69 -6.51 -14.61
CA ILE A 172 -13.89 -6.76 -15.42
C ILE A 172 -15.11 -6.67 -14.49
N PRO A 173 -16.08 -5.76 -14.76
CA PRO A 173 -17.31 -5.68 -13.98
C PRO A 173 -18.09 -7.00 -14.00
N LEU A 174 -18.59 -7.45 -12.85
CA LEU A 174 -19.37 -8.70 -12.73
C LEU A 174 -20.69 -8.61 -13.53
N ASN A 175 -21.35 -7.46 -13.43
CA ASN A 175 -22.55 -7.13 -14.18
C ASN A 175 -22.24 -5.99 -15.15
N ARG A 176 -22.89 -6.00 -16.32
CA ARG A 176 -22.77 -4.88 -17.26
C ARG A 176 -23.48 -3.67 -16.66
N HIS A 177 -22.89 -2.49 -16.79
CA HIS A 177 -23.52 -1.23 -16.36
C HIS A 177 -24.86 -1.05 -17.09
N THR A 178 -25.96 -1.43 -16.46
CA THR A 178 -27.26 -0.82 -16.71
C THR A 178 -27.34 0.37 -15.77
N GLU A 179 -27.39 1.58 -16.32
CA GLU A 179 -28.11 2.66 -15.65
C GLU A 179 -29.41 2.08 -15.09
N GLU A 180 -29.88 2.58 -13.95
CA GLU A 180 -31.11 2.19 -13.25
C GLU A 180 -32.38 2.50 -14.09
N VAL A 181 -32.41 2.08 -15.34
CA VAL A 181 -33.52 2.11 -16.26
C VAL A 181 -34.10 0.71 -16.23
N GLN A 182 -35.24 0.62 -15.56
CA GLN A 182 -36.33 -0.36 -15.71
C GLN A 182 -35.92 -1.71 -16.32
N GLU A 183 -36.17 -2.78 -15.56
CA GLU A 183 -36.30 -4.23 -15.89
C GLU A 183 -36.64 -4.59 -17.35
N SER A 184 -35.86 -4.10 -18.28
CA SER A 184 -35.95 -4.33 -19.71
C SER A 184 -34.97 -5.46 -19.94
N LYS A 185 -35.55 -6.67 -20.03
CA LYS A 185 -34.87 -7.95 -20.27
C LYS A 185 -33.61 -7.76 -21.11
N CYS A 186 -32.46 -7.66 -20.44
CA CYS A 186 -31.18 -7.67 -21.11
C CYS A 186 -31.03 -9.08 -21.68
N LEU A 187 -31.06 -9.20 -23.01
CA LEU A 187 -31.00 -10.48 -23.72
C LEU A 187 -29.63 -11.16 -23.63
N THR A 188 -28.64 -10.50 -23.01
CA THR A 188 -27.26 -10.98 -22.87
C THR A 188 -26.93 -11.29 -21.41
N PRO A 189 -26.29 -12.45 -21.11
CA PRO A 189 -25.90 -12.82 -19.75
C PRO A 189 -24.82 -11.88 -19.20
N SER A 190 -24.78 -11.69 -17.87
CA SER A 190 -23.72 -10.93 -17.20
C SER A 190 -22.34 -11.56 -17.42
N ASN A 191 -21.26 -10.79 -17.26
CA ASN A 191 -19.88 -11.32 -17.39
C ASN A 191 -19.63 -12.47 -16.43
N PHE A 192 -20.15 -12.35 -15.20
CA PHE A 192 -20.12 -13.41 -14.21
C PHE A 192 -20.85 -14.67 -14.68
N LYS A 193 -22.09 -14.53 -15.18
CA LYS A 193 -22.87 -15.66 -15.70
C LYS A 193 -22.22 -16.31 -16.92
N ALA A 194 -21.69 -15.52 -17.84
CA ALA A 194 -20.99 -16.01 -19.03
C ALA A 194 -19.75 -16.84 -18.67
N LEU A 195 -18.95 -16.40 -17.69
CA LEU A 195 -17.79 -17.17 -17.22
C LEU A 195 -18.18 -18.44 -16.48
N LEU A 196 -19.26 -18.42 -15.69
CA LEU A 196 -19.80 -19.62 -15.06
C LEU A 196 -20.26 -20.64 -16.11
N GLU A 197 -21.05 -20.22 -17.09
CA GLU A 197 -21.50 -21.07 -18.20
C GLU A 197 -20.32 -21.65 -18.98
N TYR A 198 -19.29 -20.84 -19.25
CA TYR A 198 -18.07 -21.32 -19.90
C TYR A 198 -17.37 -22.42 -19.09
N ARG A 199 -17.19 -22.23 -17.77
CA ARG A 199 -16.58 -23.23 -16.89
C ARG A 199 -17.39 -24.52 -16.82
N MET A 200 -18.71 -24.42 -16.74
CA MET A 200 -19.61 -25.58 -16.77
C MET A 200 -19.49 -26.36 -18.07
N ASN A 201 -19.39 -25.67 -19.21
CA ASN A 201 -19.30 -26.28 -20.54
C ASN A 201 -17.92 -26.86 -20.86
N ALA A 202 -16.84 -26.28 -20.31
CA ALA A 202 -15.47 -26.73 -20.49
C ALA A 202 -15.16 -28.09 -19.80
N GLY A 203 -16.10 -28.64 -19.01
CA GLY A 203 -16.01 -29.99 -18.45
C GLY A 203 -15.14 -30.15 -17.21
N GLY A 204 -14.69 -29.04 -16.60
CA GLY A 204 -13.77 -29.06 -15.45
C GLY A 204 -14.42 -28.97 -14.07
N ASP A 205 -15.70 -28.64 -13.96
CA ASP A 205 -16.35 -28.31 -12.68
C ASP A 205 -17.72 -28.99 -12.51
N GLU A 206 -17.66 -30.24 -12.04
CA GLU A 206 -18.84 -31.09 -11.87
C GLU A 206 -19.71 -30.65 -10.68
N ALA A 207 -19.12 -30.04 -9.65
CA ALA A 207 -19.86 -29.52 -8.49
C ALA A 207 -20.75 -28.34 -8.89
N LEU A 208 -20.20 -27.40 -9.68
CA LEU A 208 -20.96 -26.27 -10.24
C LEU A 208 -22.09 -26.76 -11.17
N ARG A 209 -21.81 -27.75 -12.03
CA ARG A 209 -22.80 -28.31 -12.95
C ARG A 209 -23.96 -28.98 -12.22
N LYS A 210 -23.68 -29.89 -11.29
CA LYS A 210 -24.72 -30.58 -10.50
C LYS A 210 -25.64 -29.60 -9.79
N ARG A 211 -25.07 -28.56 -9.16
CA ARG A 211 -25.87 -27.57 -8.42
C ARG A 211 -26.74 -26.71 -9.33
N PHE A 212 -26.26 -26.40 -10.53
CA PHE A 212 -27.04 -25.71 -11.55
C PHE A 212 -28.20 -26.57 -12.08
N GLU A 213 -27.95 -27.85 -12.36
CA GLU A 213 -28.96 -28.81 -12.84
C GLU A 213 -30.02 -29.16 -11.79
N MET A 214 -29.68 -29.11 -10.50
CA MET A 214 -30.62 -29.30 -9.39
C MET A 214 -31.46 -28.05 -9.08
N SER A 215 -31.06 -26.87 -9.53
CA SER A 215 -31.83 -25.64 -9.31
C SER A 215 -33.05 -25.57 -10.24
N THR A 216 -34.20 -25.12 -9.72
CA THR A 216 -35.41 -24.98 -10.54
C THR A 216 -35.16 -24.01 -11.69
N VAL A 217 -35.70 -24.33 -12.89
CA VAL A 217 -35.69 -23.43 -14.07
C VAL A 217 -36.17 -22.04 -13.62
N ASN A 218 -35.24 -21.07 -13.54
CA ASN A 218 -35.38 -19.67 -13.09
C ASN A 218 -34.74 -19.27 -11.74
N SER A 219 -34.07 -20.15 -10.99
CA SER A 219 -33.24 -19.70 -9.84
C SER A 219 -31.89 -19.19 -10.35
N GLU A 220 -31.52 -17.94 -10.04
CA GLU A 220 -30.16 -17.47 -10.31
C GLU A 220 -29.16 -18.32 -9.53
N CYS A 221 -28.19 -18.91 -10.24
CA CYS A 221 -27.15 -19.75 -9.64
C CYS A 221 -26.37 -19.00 -8.54
N CYS A 222 -26.27 -17.66 -8.61
CA CYS A 222 -25.73 -16.82 -7.55
C CYS A 222 -26.28 -15.40 -7.70
N THR A 223 -26.92 -14.89 -6.64
CA THR A 223 -27.62 -13.59 -6.66
C THR A 223 -26.63 -12.42 -6.63
N SER A 224 -27.07 -11.23 -7.04
CA SER A 224 -26.25 -10.00 -6.93
C SER A 224 -25.82 -9.69 -5.48
N THR A 225 -26.64 -10.06 -4.50
CA THR A 225 -26.31 -9.94 -3.07
C THR A 225 -25.19 -10.89 -2.69
N GLN A 226 -25.28 -12.15 -3.11
CA GLN A 226 -24.23 -13.15 -2.89
C GLN A 226 -22.90 -12.74 -3.55
N GLN A 227 -22.93 -12.21 -4.77
CA GLN A 227 -21.74 -11.68 -5.44
C GLN A 227 -21.05 -10.57 -4.61
N ARG A 228 -21.82 -9.62 -4.07
CA ARG A 228 -21.28 -8.54 -3.22
C ARG A 228 -20.67 -9.08 -1.93
N GLN A 229 -21.36 -10.00 -1.27
CA GLN A 229 -20.87 -10.67 -0.05
C GLN A 229 -19.56 -11.42 -0.31
N MET A 230 -19.46 -12.12 -1.43
CA MET A 230 -18.23 -12.82 -1.81
C MET A 230 -17.09 -11.86 -2.17
N MET A 231 -17.38 -10.74 -2.85
CA MET A 231 -16.37 -9.69 -3.09
C MET A 231 -15.81 -9.12 -1.78
N GLU A 232 -16.68 -8.84 -0.80
CA GLU A 232 -16.27 -8.36 0.52
C GLU A 232 -15.40 -9.37 1.26
N VAL A 233 -15.71 -10.67 1.16
CA VAL A 233 -14.85 -11.74 1.69
C VAL A 233 -13.49 -11.76 1.01
N CYS A 234 -13.43 -11.67 -0.32
CA CYS A 234 -12.17 -11.60 -1.06
C CYS A 234 -11.30 -10.44 -0.56
N GLU A 235 -11.90 -9.24 -0.46
CA GLU A 235 -11.21 -8.05 0.05
C GLU A 235 -10.72 -8.26 1.48
N SER A 236 -11.59 -8.76 2.37
CA SER A 236 -11.26 -8.95 3.78
C SER A 236 -10.12 -9.94 3.96
N CYS A 237 -10.11 -11.05 3.22
CA CYS A 237 -9.04 -12.05 3.31
C CYS A 237 -7.69 -11.48 2.86
N ILE A 238 -7.65 -10.82 1.70
CA ILE A 238 -6.41 -10.20 1.17
C ILE A 238 -5.92 -9.09 2.12
N ARG A 239 -6.84 -8.25 2.61
CA ARG A 239 -6.51 -7.16 3.54
C ARG A 239 -5.96 -7.69 4.86
N GLU A 240 -6.55 -8.74 5.42
CA GLU A 240 -6.09 -9.30 6.70
C GLU A 240 -4.71 -9.95 6.59
N GLU A 241 -4.38 -10.59 5.46
CA GLU A 241 -3.00 -11.07 5.20
C GLU A 241 -2.00 -9.91 5.24
N LEU A 242 -2.32 -8.81 4.55
CA LEU A 242 -1.49 -7.61 4.55
C LEU A 242 -1.36 -6.99 5.96
N LEU A 243 -2.47 -6.83 6.67
CA LEU A 243 -2.47 -6.25 8.02
C LEU A 243 -1.72 -7.14 9.01
N GLN A 244 -1.77 -8.45 8.85
CA GLN A 244 -0.99 -9.39 9.66
C GLN A 244 0.52 -9.17 9.48
N GLU A 245 0.99 -8.97 8.25
CA GLU A 245 2.39 -8.62 7.99
C GLU A 245 2.79 -7.29 8.65
N VAL A 246 1.92 -6.28 8.58
CA VAL A 246 2.13 -4.98 9.26
C VAL A 246 2.27 -5.16 10.78
N ARG A 247 1.37 -5.94 11.40
CA ARG A 247 1.40 -6.22 12.85
C ARG A 247 2.67 -6.98 13.25
N GLU A 248 3.14 -7.90 12.43
CA GLU A 248 4.41 -8.62 12.64
C GLU A 248 5.63 -7.70 12.48
N GLY A 249 5.57 -6.74 11.55
CA GLY A 249 6.57 -5.69 11.36
C GLY A 249 6.65 -4.66 12.50
N ARG A 250 5.62 -4.61 13.35
CA ARG A 250 5.36 -3.68 14.46
C ARG A 250 5.12 -2.24 14.02
N PHE A 251 6.08 -1.63 13.31
CA PHE A 251 6.02 -0.22 12.91
C PHE A 251 5.44 -0.05 11.51
N PHE A 252 4.68 1.02 11.33
CA PHE A 252 4.11 1.40 10.04
C PHE A 252 4.02 2.92 9.91
N SER A 253 3.71 3.39 8.71
CA SER A 253 3.39 4.78 8.40
C SER A 253 2.13 4.86 7.56
N LEU A 254 1.34 5.89 7.78
CA LEU A 254 0.10 6.14 7.04
C LEU A 254 0.39 7.03 5.82
N VAL A 255 -0.03 6.61 4.64
CA VAL A 255 0.15 7.38 3.41
C VAL A 255 -1.20 7.50 2.69
N THR A 256 -1.59 8.70 2.25
CA THR A 256 -2.90 8.91 1.61
C THR A 256 -2.80 9.65 0.29
N ASP A 257 -3.45 9.18 -0.77
CA ASP A 257 -3.41 9.87 -2.06
C ASP A 257 -4.47 10.97 -2.19
N ASP A 258 -4.52 11.61 -3.37
CA ASP A 258 -5.56 12.58 -3.71
C ASP A 258 -6.96 11.96 -3.60
N VAL A 259 -7.95 12.78 -3.30
CA VAL A 259 -9.34 12.33 -3.19
C VAL A 259 -9.84 11.89 -4.56
N VAL A 260 -10.44 10.71 -4.63
CA VAL A 260 -10.98 10.12 -5.86
C VAL A 260 -12.49 9.99 -5.79
N GLU A 261 -13.15 10.21 -6.92
CA GLU A 261 -14.59 9.93 -7.04
C GLU A 261 -14.81 8.47 -7.45
N ILE A 262 -15.65 7.77 -6.69
CA ILE A 262 -16.05 6.39 -6.95
C ILE A 262 -17.56 6.32 -6.78
N SER A 263 -18.28 5.98 -7.86
CA SER A 263 -19.76 5.86 -7.84
C SER A 263 -20.47 7.12 -7.34
N GLY A 264 -19.96 8.32 -7.65
CA GLY A 264 -20.55 9.60 -7.24
C GLY A 264 -20.17 10.08 -5.83
N GLU A 265 -19.34 9.33 -5.12
CA GLU A 265 -18.92 9.64 -3.75
C GLU A 265 -17.40 9.88 -3.68
N CYS A 266 -16.98 10.91 -2.93
CA CYS A 266 -15.57 11.21 -2.70
C CYS A 266 -14.95 10.23 -1.69
N HIS A 267 -13.81 9.66 -2.05
CA HIS A 267 -13.09 8.67 -1.26
C HIS A 267 -11.61 9.04 -1.15
N LEU A 268 -11.03 8.87 0.04
CA LEU A 268 -9.62 9.04 0.31
C LEU A 268 -8.90 7.67 0.22
N PRO A 269 -7.97 7.49 -0.72
CA PRO A 269 -7.16 6.28 -0.82
C PRO A 269 -6.19 6.17 0.36
N LEU A 270 -6.14 5.01 1.01
CA LEU A 270 -5.27 4.73 2.15
C LEU A 270 -4.22 3.67 1.81
N PHE A 271 -2.97 3.97 2.15
CA PHE A 271 -1.81 3.10 2.01
C PHE A 271 -1.11 2.94 3.35
N LEU A 272 -0.52 1.77 3.57
CA LEU A 272 0.36 1.51 4.70
C LEU A 272 1.77 1.24 4.20
N ARG A 273 2.72 1.94 4.79
CA ARG A 273 4.14 1.75 4.55
C ARG A 273 4.77 1.05 5.73
N PHE A 274 5.44 -0.08 5.50
CA PHE A 274 6.00 -0.91 6.56
C PHE A 274 7.22 -1.71 6.05
N LEU A 275 8.03 -2.23 6.98
CA LEU A 275 9.09 -3.19 6.69
C LEU A 275 8.61 -4.61 6.94
N ASP A 276 8.75 -5.46 5.93
CA ASP A 276 8.39 -6.88 6.04
C ASP A 276 9.40 -7.68 6.89
N GLN A 277 9.21 -9.01 6.97
CA GLN A 277 10.12 -9.90 7.69
C GLN A 277 11.54 -9.96 7.09
N ALA A 278 11.68 -9.65 5.80
CA ALA A 278 12.96 -9.59 5.09
C ALA A 278 13.63 -8.21 5.23
N ASN A 279 13.03 -7.25 5.95
CA ASN A 279 13.44 -5.85 5.99
C ASN A 279 13.41 -5.18 4.59
N CYS A 280 12.54 -5.65 3.70
CA CYS A 280 12.18 -4.94 2.48
C CYS A 280 11.08 -3.93 2.80
N LEU A 281 11.23 -2.73 2.23
CA LEU A 281 10.30 -1.64 2.44
C LEU A 281 9.17 -1.75 1.43
N ARG A 282 7.93 -1.79 1.93
CA ARG A 282 6.73 -1.94 1.12
C ARG A 282 5.76 -0.80 1.41
N GLU A 283 5.07 -0.37 0.37
CA GLU A 283 3.94 0.55 0.47
C GLU A 283 2.74 -0.07 -0.24
N GLU A 284 1.70 -0.40 0.52
CA GLU A 284 0.59 -1.22 0.05
C GLU A 284 -0.75 -0.50 0.21
N PHE A 285 -1.58 -0.55 -0.83
CA PHE A 285 -2.94 -0.03 -0.79
C PHE A 285 -3.82 -0.89 0.13
N VAL A 286 -4.56 -0.27 1.05
CA VAL A 286 -5.34 -1.01 2.07
C VAL A 286 -6.85 -0.77 1.94
N GLY A 287 -7.25 0.33 1.31
CA GLY A 287 -8.64 0.58 0.98
C GLY A 287 -8.96 2.06 0.80
N PHE A 288 -10.26 2.32 0.69
CA PHE A 288 -10.82 3.66 0.55
C PHE A 288 -11.55 4.07 1.82
N LEU A 289 -11.34 5.31 2.25
CA LEU A 289 -12.07 5.94 3.33
C LEU A 289 -13.09 6.94 2.74
N PRO A 290 -14.39 6.87 3.08
CA PRO A 290 -15.34 7.90 2.66
C PRO A 290 -14.89 9.30 3.10
N PHE A 291 -14.78 10.24 2.15
CA PHE A 291 -14.25 11.58 2.36
C PHE A 291 -15.37 12.64 2.45
N GLU A 292 -16.30 12.39 3.38
CA GLU A 292 -17.44 13.26 3.65
C GLU A 292 -17.46 13.75 5.10
N GLY A 293 -17.85 15.01 5.30
CA GLY A 293 -17.96 15.65 6.61
C GLY A 293 -16.96 16.80 6.81
N ASP A 294 -16.91 17.27 8.06
CA ASP A 294 -15.88 18.18 8.55
C ASP A 294 -14.60 17.43 8.93
N ASP A 295 -13.55 18.19 9.26
CA ASP A 295 -12.22 17.65 9.54
C ASP A 295 -12.20 16.74 10.79
N GLU A 296 -13.12 16.96 11.74
CA GLU A 296 -13.26 16.14 12.96
C GLU A 296 -13.88 14.78 12.64
N THR A 297 -14.97 14.76 11.88
CA THR A 297 -15.65 13.53 11.47
C THR A 297 -14.72 12.64 10.64
N LEU A 298 -13.97 13.25 9.71
CA LEU A 298 -13.00 12.54 8.88
C LEU A 298 -11.87 11.94 9.72
N MET A 299 -11.38 12.70 10.70
CA MET A 299 -10.32 12.25 11.60
C MET A 299 -10.78 11.07 12.49
N GLU A 300 -11.97 11.15 13.08
CA GLU A 300 -12.56 10.05 13.86
C GLU A 300 -12.76 8.80 13.00
N ARG A 301 -13.23 8.97 11.76
CA ARG A 301 -13.43 7.87 10.82
C ARG A 301 -12.11 7.20 10.44
N LEU A 302 -11.08 8.00 10.14
CA LEU A 302 -9.74 7.49 9.83
C LEU A 302 -9.17 6.69 11.01
N LEU A 303 -9.24 7.23 12.23
CA LEU A 303 -8.77 6.51 13.42
C LEU A 303 -9.58 5.23 13.67
N THR A 304 -10.90 5.27 13.48
CA THR A 304 -11.76 4.09 13.63
C THR A 304 -11.41 3.00 12.63
N GLU A 305 -11.16 3.36 11.37
CA GLU A 305 -10.67 2.40 10.37
C GLU A 305 -9.35 1.77 10.79
N VAL A 306 -8.34 2.59 11.10
CA VAL A 306 -6.99 2.09 11.40
C VAL A 306 -6.96 1.28 12.70
N THR A 307 -7.66 1.73 13.75
CA THR A 307 -7.58 1.12 15.08
C THR A 307 -8.61 0.00 15.28
N MET A 308 -9.90 0.25 14.99
CA MET A 308 -10.98 -0.68 15.31
C MET A 308 -11.18 -1.72 14.20
N LYS A 309 -11.12 -1.31 12.92
CA LYS A 309 -11.32 -2.25 11.81
C LYS A 309 -10.04 -2.98 11.41
N TRP A 310 -8.92 -2.28 11.32
CA TRP A 310 -7.64 -2.88 10.93
C TRP A 310 -6.83 -3.41 12.11
N GLY A 311 -7.19 -3.07 13.35
CA GLY A 311 -6.51 -3.56 14.54
C GLY A 311 -5.07 -3.08 14.68
N LEU A 312 -4.74 -1.91 14.12
CA LEU A 312 -3.41 -1.33 14.22
C LEU A 312 -3.33 -0.36 15.40
N ASN A 313 -2.24 -0.40 16.14
CA ASN A 313 -2.00 0.56 17.21
C ASN A 313 -1.26 1.79 16.67
N MET A 314 -1.89 2.96 16.75
CA MET A 314 -1.31 4.24 16.36
C MET A 314 -0.04 4.61 17.15
N ASP A 315 0.18 4.04 18.34
CA ASP A 315 1.45 4.18 19.07
C ASP A 315 2.65 3.60 18.32
N TYR A 316 2.42 2.74 17.31
CA TYR A 316 3.45 2.21 16.41
C TYR A 316 3.51 2.91 15.05
N CYS A 317 2.68 3.93 14.82
CA CYS A 317 2.77 4.77 13.63
C CYS A 317 3.99 5.70 13.76
N ARG A 318 4.91 5.64 12.79
CA ARG A 318 6.19 6.39 12.79
C ARG A 318 6.27 7.49 11.75
N GLY A 319 5.35 7.51 10.81
CA GLY A 319 5.27 8.55 9.81
C GLY A 319 3.86 8.70 9.25
N GLN A 320 3.57 9.89 8.75
CA GLN A 320 2.36 10.18 7.99
C GLN A 320 2.70 11.04 6.79
N ALA A 321 2.10 10.76 5.62
CA ALA A 321 2.30 11.55 4.41
C ALA A 321 1.02 11.64 3.58
N HIS A 322 0.45 12.85 3.56
CA HIS A 322 -0.83 13.13 2.92
C HIS A 322 -0.62 13.94 1.65
N PHE A 323 -1.19 13.48 0.54
CA PHE A 323 -1.27 14.26 -0.70
C PHE A 323 -2.71 14.74 -0.86
N SER A 324 -2.87 15.97 -1.31
CA SER A 324 -4.19 16.56 -1.52
C SER A 324 -4.07 17.74 -2.47
N SER A 325 -4.96 17.79 -3.45
CA SER A 325 -5.03 18.91 -4.38
C SER A 325 -6.21 19.84 -4.08
N GLY A 326 -6.03 21.13 -4.35
CA GLY A 326 -7.09 22.13 -4.39
C GLY A 326 -7.88 22.27 -3.09
N VAL A 327 -9.20 22.18 -3.20
CA VAL A 327 -10.12 22.46 -2.09
C VAL A 327 -9.97 21.46 -0.93
N HIS A 328 -9.45 20.27 -1.18
CA HIS A 328 -9.26 19.23 -0.16
C HIS A 328 -7.99 19.44 0.68
N SER A 329 -7.06 20.28 0.22
CA SER A 329 -5.76 20.48 0.88
C SER A 329 -5.89 21.03 2.30
N SER A 330 -6.77 22.03 2.49
CA SER A 330 -7.01 22.63 3.81
C SER A 330 -7.49 21.59 4.85
N LYS A 331 -8.45 20.73 4.47
CA LYS A 331 -8.98 19.67 5.34
C LYS A 331 -7.93 18.62 5.67
N MET A 332 -7.19 18.15 4.66
CA MET A 332 -6.13 17.16 4.88
C MET A 332 -5.00 17.70 5.74
N LYS A 333 -4.65 18.97 5.60
CA LYS A 333 -3.68 19.64 6.47
C LYS A 333 -4.16 19.72 7.93
N ALA A 334 -5.43 20.02 8.14
CA ALA A 334 -6.02 20.01 9.48
C ALA A 334 -5.97 18.61 10.12
N ILE A 335 -6.28 17.56 9.35
CA ILE A 335 -6.18 16.16 9.76
C ILE A 335 -4.74 15.80 10.13
N ALA A 336 -3.76 16.12 9.27
CA ALA A 336 -2.34 15.83 9.51
C ALA A 336 -1.80 16.52 10.78
N THR A 337 -2.25 17.77 11.01
CA THR A 337 -1.89 18.54 12.21
C THR A 337 -2.44 17.87 13.47
N LYS A 338 -3.73 17.52 13.48
CA LYS A 338 -4.38 16.81 14.60
C LYS A 338 -3.75 15.44 14.88
N LEU A 339 -3.41 14.69 13.82
CA LEU A 339 -2.68 13.41 13.96
C LEU A 339 -1.33 13.61 14.63
N THR A 340 -0.60 14.66 14.25
CA THR A 340 0.72 14.99 14.84
C THR A 340 0.59 15.38 16.31
N GLU A 341 -0.47 16.11 16.67
CA GLU A 341 -0.75 16.49 18.07
C GLU A 341 -1.11 15.27 18.94
N MET A 342 -1.92 14.35 18.42
CA MET A 342 -2.33 13.13 19.11
C MET A 342 -1.22 12.08 19.21
N TYR A 343 -0.43 11.94 18.13
CA TYR A 343 0.63 10.95 18.00
C TYR A 343 1.94 11.62 17.54
N PRO A 344 2.71 12.24 18.45
CA PRO A 344 3.92 13.00 18.09
C PRO A 344 5.02 12.18 17.40
N THR A 345 5.01 10.86 17.57
CA THR A 345 5.93 9.93 16.91
C THR A 345 5.54 9.62 15.46
N ALA A 346 4.30 9.91 15.05
CA ALA A 346 3.83 9.79 13.67
C ALA A 346 4.24 11.06 12.89
N VAL A 347 5.52 11.14 12.55
CA VAL A 347 6.12 12.34 11.97
C VAL A 347 5.49 12.65 10.61
N HIS A 348 4.99 13.89 10.42
CA HIS A 348 4.51 14.34 9.12
C HIS A 348 5.68 14.60 8.17
N THR A 349 5.67 13.95 7.00
CA THR A 349 6.74 14.07 6.00
C THR A 349 6.18 14.21 4.58
N PRO A 350 6.96 14.76 3.64
CA PRO A 350 6.67 14.56 2.21
C PRO A 350 6.67 13.08 1.85
N ARG A 351 6.01 12.74 0.75
CA ARG A 351 6.03 11.39 0.18
C ARG A 351 7.15 11.25 -0.83
N SER A 352 7.85 10.13 -0.81
CA SER A 352 8.91 9.81 -1.77
C SER A 352 8.45 9.62 -3.21
N THR A 353 7.16 9.34 -3.43
CA THR A 353 6.59 9.05 -4.76
C THR A 353 5.99 10.27 -5.46
N CYS A 354 6.13 11.47 -4.88
CA CYS A 354 5.63 12.71 -5.46
C CYS A 354 6.71 13.79 -5.33
N ALA A 355 7.14 14.39 -6.44
CA ALA A 355 8.13 15.45 -6.43
C ALA A 355 7.68 16.62 -5.54
N LEU A 356 8.62 17.18 -4.76
CA LEU A 356 8.29 18.14 -3.72
C LEU A 356 7.62 19.39 -4.29
N ASN A 357 8.10 19.89 -5.44
CA ASN A 357 7.52 21.03 -6.15
C ASN A 357 6.06 20.80 -6.54
N ALA A 358 5.73 19.61 -7.06
CA ALA A 358 4.36 19.26 -7.44
C ALA A 358 3.45 19.15 -6.22
N SER A 359 3.94 18.58 -5.11
CA SER A 359 3.21 18.53 -3.83
C SER A 359 2.93 19.93 -3.28
N LEU A 360 3.94 20.80 -3.25
CA LEU A 360 3.82 22.19 -2.80
C LEU A 360 2.85 23.00 -3.67
N ALA A 361 2.91 22.85 -5.00
CA ALA A 361 1.98 23.52 -5.91
C ALA A 361 0.54 23.02 -5.72
N SER A 362 0.35 21.71 -5.56
CA SER A 362 -0.98 21.10 -5.41
C SER A 362 -1.73 21.60 -4.18
N GLY A 363 -1.01 21.93 -3.11
CA GLY A 363 -1.57 22.48 -1.88
C GLY A 363 -2.05 23.94 -1.98
N VAL A 364 -1.69 24.67 -3.04
CA VAL A 364 -2.08 26.07 -3.21
C VAL A 364 -3.53 26.18 -3.67
N ALA A 365 -4.41 26.67 -2.80
CA ALA A 365 -5.84 26.83 -3.08
C ALA A 365 -6.19 28.08 -3.95
N LEU A 366 -5.35 28.41 -4.94
CA LEU A 366 -5.59 29.51 -5.88
C LEU A 366 -6.06 28.95 -7.23
N THR A 367 -7.06 29.59 -7.83
CA THR A 367 -7.67 29.10 -9.08
C THR A 367 -6.64 28.94 -10.20
N GLY A 368 -5.78 29.93 -10.46
CA GLY A 368 -4.72 29.82 -11.46
C GLY A 368 -3.79 28.62 -11.25
N VAL A 369 -3.39 28.33 -10.00
CA VAL A 369 -2.53 27.17 -9.69
C VAL A 369 -3.27 25.86 -9.92
N GLN A 370 -4.55 25.78 -9.52
CA GLN A 370 -5.36 24.58 -9.77
C GLN A 370 -5.59 24.34 -11.26
N ILE A 371 -5.75 25.39 -12.06
CA ILE A 371 -5.81 25.29 -13.52
C ILE A 371 -4.49 24.69 -14.03
N VAL A 372 -3.33 25.26 -13.68
CA VAL A 372 -2.01 24.74 -14.11
C VAL A 372 -1.86 23.25 -13.77
N MET A 373 -2.12 22.86 -12.52
CA MET A 373 -2.00 21.47 -12.09
C MET A 373 -3.00 20.53 -12.79
N SER A 374 -4.21 20.99 -13.05
CA SER A 374 -5.22 20.21 -13.79
C SER A 374 -4.85 20.05 -15.27
N THR A 375 -4.31 21.09 -15.90
CA THR A 375 -3.84 21.05 -17.29
C THR A 375 -2.65 20.11 -17.43
N PHE A 376 -1.73 20.06 -16.46
CA PHE A 376 -0.64 19.07 -16.44
C PHE A 376 -1.17 17.64 -16.47
N LYS A 377 -2.17 17.31 -15.63
CA LYS A 377 -2.82 15.98 -15.62
C LYS A 377 -3.50 15.67 -16.97
N LYS A 378 -4.14 16.67 -17.59
CA LYS A 378 -4.77 16.51 -18.92
C LYS A 378 -3.75 16.28 -20.03
N ILE A 379 -2.67 17.07 -20.06
CA ILE A 379 -1.55 16.91 -21.00
C ILE A 379 -0.97 15.50 -20.92
N GLU A 380 -0.74 15.01 -19.70
CA GLU A 380 -0.24 13.66 -19.46
C GLU A 380 -1.19 12.58 -19.99
N SER A 381 -2.48 12.66 -19.64
CA SER A 381 -3.50 11.73 -20.15
C SER A 381 -3.60 11.76 -21.67
N PHE A 382 -3.54 12.96 -22.27
CA PHE A 382 -3.68 13.18 -23.71
C PHE A 382 -2.54 12.52 -24.48
N PHE A 383 -1.29 12.71 -24.07
CA PHE A 383 -0.15 12.10 -24.75
C PHE A 383 0.00 10.60 -24.48
N ASN A 384 -0.53 10.11 -23.35
CA ASN A 384 -0.56 8.67 -23.05
C ASN A 384 -1.59 7.90 -23.90
N GLU A 385 -2.58 8.56 -24.49
CA GLU A 385 -3.61 7.90 -25.31
C GLU A 385 -3.03 7.29 -26.60
N ALA A 386 -2.12 8.00 -27.27
CA ALA A 386 -1.55 7.54 -28.53
C ALA A 386 -0.11 8.04 -28.76
N SER A 387 0.78 7.11 -29.14
CA SER A 387 2.18 7.42 -29.48
C SER A 387 2.31 8.39 -30.67
N SER A 388 1.29 8.47 -31.52
CA SER A 388 1.20 9.44 -32.61
C SER A 388 1.11 10.88 -32.13
N LEU A 389 0.47 11.14 -30.99
CA LEU A 389 0.36 12.49 -30.41
C LEU A 389 1.71 12.93 -29.87
N GLN A 390 2.45 12.02 -29.23
CA GLN A 390 3.81 12.28 -28.77
C GLN A 390 4.72 12.70 -29.93
N LEU A 391 4.62 12.04 -31.09
CA LEU A 391 5.40 12.39 -32.27
C LEU A 391 5.07 13.80 -32.78
N GLU A 392 3.80 14.21 -32.70
CA GLU A 392 3.37 15.56 -33.09
C GLU A 392 4.01 16.63 -32.20
N LEU A 393 4.05 16.39 -30.89
CA LEU A 393 4.75 17.27 -29.95
C LEU A 393 6.27 17.32 -30.24
N GLU A 394 6.90 16.20 -30.54
CA GLU A 394 8.33 16.16 -30.89
C GLU A 394 8.65 16.92 -32.18
N ASN A 395 7.74 16.88 -33.16
CA ASN A 395 7.84 17.68 -34.39
C ASN A 395 7.72 19.16 -34.06
N ALA A 396 6.72 19.55 -33.26
CA ALA A 396 6.55 20.93 -32.83
C ALA A 396 7.79 21.46 -32.07
N ILE A 397 8.35 20.68 -31.13
CA ILE A 397 9.62 21.02 -30.46
C ILE A 397 10.75 21.21 -31.48
N SER A 398 10.84 20.35 -32.50
CA SER A 398 11.87 20.49 -33.53
C SER A 398 11.74 21.79 -34.32
N ILE A 399 10.52 22.30 -34.54
CA ILE A 399 10.27 23.55 -35.27
C ILE A 399 10.80 24.76 -34.50
N PHE A 400 10.55 24.84 -33.19
CA PHE A 400 11.02 25.96 -32.37
C PHE A 400 12.51 25.89 -32.04
N TYR A 401 13.09 24.70 -31.99
CA TYR A 401 14.49 24.49 -31.59
C TYR A 401 15.43 24.08 -32.74
N GLN A 402 15.10 24.42 -34.01
CA GLN A 402 15.95 24.10 -35.18
C GLN A 402 17.41 24.60 -35.06
N GLY A 403 17.63 25.69 -34.32
CA GLY A 403 18.96 26.25 -34.07
C GLY A 403 19.71 25.63 -32.89
N ASN A 404 19.09 24.73 -32.12
CA ASN A 404 19.67 24.11 -30.93
C ASN A 404 19.17 22.66 -30.77
N GLU A 405 19.73 21.75 -31.57
CA GLU A 405 19.34 20.33 -31.57
C GLU A 405 19.55 19.65 -30.21
N GLU A 406 20.55 20.06 -29.42
CA GLU A 406 20.80 19.52 -28.09
C GLU A 406 19.62 19.80 -27.16
N LYS A 407 19.21 21.08 -27.04
CA LYS A 407 18.03 21.45 -26.24
C LYS A 407 16.74 20.81 -26.77
N ALA A 408 16.59 20.72 -28.10
CA ALA A 408 15.44 20.04 -28.69
C ALA A 408 15.37 18.57 -28.25
N ASN A 409 16.49 17.85 -28.27
CA ASN A 409 16.54 16.44 -27.87
C ASN A 409 16.29 16.25 -26.37
N ASP A 410 16.83 17.13 -25.53
CA ASP A 410 16.59 17.11 -24.09
C ASP A 410 15.11 17.30 -23.75
N LEU A 411 14.42 18.23 -24.42
CA LEU A 411 12.99 18.47 -24.23
C LEU A 411 12.14 17.30 -24.73
N LYS A 412 12.46 16.72 -25.88
CA LYS A 412 11.78 15.51 -26.39
C LYS A 412 11.89 14.36 -25.38
N GLU A 413 13.07 14.14 -24.82
CA GLU A 413 13.28 13.10 -23.83
C GLU A 413 12.54 13.39 -22.51
N ALA A 414 12.49 14.64 -22.08
CA ALA A 414 11.67 15.04 -20.94
C ALA A 414 10.18 14.76 -21.20
N CYS A 415 9.68 15.11 -22.39
CA CYS A 415 8.29 14.84 -22.78
C CYS A 415 7.97 13.34 -22.84
N ARG A 416 8.91 12.48 -23.21
CA ARG A 416 8.74 11.01 -23.21
C ARG A 416 8.74 10.42 -21.80
N THR A 417 9.42 11.05 -20.86
CA THR A 417 9.65 10.55 -19.49
C THR A 417 8.75 11.20 -18.44
N ASN A 418 7.55 11.62 -18.87
CA ASN A 418 6.50 12.17 -18.01
C ASN A 418 6.96 13.34 -17.14
N TRP A 419 7.33 14.44 -17.80
CA TRP A 419 7.90 15.63 -17.15
C TRP A 419 7.00 16.30 -16.10
N THR A 420 5.69 16.10 -16.14
CA THR A 420 4.70 16.71 -15.23
C THR A 420 4.92 16.32 -13.76
N VAL A 421 5.54 15.16 -13.52
CA VAL A 421 5.81 14.65 -12.16
C VAL A 421 7.25 14.88 -11.69
N ARG A 422 8.09 15.56 -12.48
CA ARG A 422 9.51 15.80 -12.17
C ARG A 422 9.73 17.08 -11.36
N HIS A 423 10.90 17.17 -10.70
CA HIS A 423 11.32 18.35 -9.95
C HIS A 423 11.56 19.61 -10.81
N ASP A 424 11.66 19.43 -12.13
CA ASP A 424 11.80 20.50 -13.12
C ASP A 424 10.54 20.73 -13.95
N ALA A 425 9.40 20.16 -13.55
CA ALA A 425 8.14 20.21 -14.31
C ALA A 425 7.80 21.62 -14.79
N PHE A 426 7.78 22.61 -13.90
CA PHE A 426 7.42 23.99 -14.25
C PHE A 426 8.45 24.68 -15.16
N GLU A 427 9.72 24.29 -15.12
CA GLU A 427 10.73 24.80 -16.05
C GLU A 427 10.52 24.22 -17.44
N VAL A 428 10.35 22.89 -17.53
CA VAL A 428 10.06 22.19 -18.78
C VAL A 428 8.78 22.73 -19.39
N ALA A 429 7.72 22.94 -18.60
CA ALA A 429 6.46 23.52 -19.06
C ALA A 429 6.65 24.87 -19.76
N VAL A 430 7.45 25.76 -19.18
CA VAL A 430 7.74 27.07 -19.78
C VAL A 430 8.56 26.90 -21.06
N ASP A 431 9.57 26.02 -21.05
CA ASP A 431 10.41 25.75 -22.23
C ASP A 431 9.64 25.13 -23.41
N VAL A 432 8.61 24.32 -23.13
CA VAL A 432 7.80 23.65 -24.17
C VAL A 432 6.52 24.39 -24.49
N LEU A 433 6.18 25.49 -23.81
CA LEU A 433 4.85 26.13 -23.92
C LEU A 433 4.47 26.47 -25.37
N GLU A 434 5.37 27.10 -26.13
CA GLU A 434 5.15 27.46 -27.53
C GLU A 434 4.96 26.22 -28.42
N SER A 435 5.81 25.20 -28.22
CA SER A 435 5.74 23.94 -28.96
C SER A 435 4.48 23.15 -28.63
N LEU A 436 4.06 23.20 -27.37
CA LEU A 436 2.87 22.54 -26.87
C LEU A 436 1.61 23.21 -27.43
N LEU A 437 1.54 24.55 -27.41
CA LEU A 437 0.43 25.28 -28.01
C LEU A 437 0.31 24.99 -29.51
N LEU A 438 1.42 25.06 -30.26
CA LEU A 438 1.44 24.70 -31.68
C LEU A 438 0.95 23.26 -31.93
N CYS A 439 1.38 22.31 -31.09
CA CYS A 439 0.94 20.93 -31.17
C CYS A 439 -0.57 20.82 -30.92
N MET A 440 -1.11 21.49 -29.89
CA MET A 440 -2.54 21.43 -29.58
C MET A 440 -3.37 22.07 -30.69
N ASP A 441 -2.95 23.22 -31.22
CA ASP A 441 -3.64 23.91 -32.31
C ASP A 441 -3.66 23.05 -33.58
N SER A 442 -2.51 22.45 -33.95
CA SER A 442 -2.44 21.55 -35.10
C SER A 442 -3.33 20.32 -34.96
N VAL A 443 -3.38 19.72 -33.76
CA VAL A 443 -4.25 18.56 -33.50
C VAL A 443 -5.71 18.97 -33.51
N HIS A 444 -6.06 20.13 -32.95
CA HIS A 444 -7.43 20.65 -32.93
C HIS A 444 -7.94 21.02 -34.32
N ASP A 445 -7.16 21.75 -35.11
CA ASP A 445 -7.49 22.16 -36.48
C ASP A 445 -7.74 20.95 -37.38
N ASN A 446 -7.00 19.86 -37.14
CA ASN A 446 -7.20 18.54 -37.74
C ASN A 446 -7.40 18.59 -39.28
N GLU A 447 -6.60 19.41 -39.97
CA GLU A 447 -6.73 19.62 -41.43
C GLU A 447 -6.69 18.31 -42.23
N ASP A 448 -5.87 17.36 -41.78
CA ASP A 448 -5.69 16.04 -42.39
C ASP A 448 -6.76 15.01 -42.00
N LEU A 449 -7.73 15.38 -41.14
CA LEU A 449 -8.79 14.51 -40.60
C LEU A 449 -8.26 13.21 -39.97
N ARG A 450 -7.08 13.29 -39.35
CA ARG A 450 -6.37 12.17 -38.73
C ARG A 450 -6.94 11.83 -37.36
N TRP A 451 -7.39 12.84 -36.63
CA TRP A 451 -7.78 12.74 -35.23
C TRP A 451 -9.28 12.55 -35.06
N SER A 452 -9.67 11.86 -33.98
CA SER A 452 -11.09 11.69 -33.63
C SER A 452 -11.67 12.99 -33.07
N ASP A 453 -12.99 13.13 -33.09
CA ASP A 453 -13.69 14.27 -32.49
C ASP A 453 -13.35 14.43 -30.99
N GLN A 454 -13.10 13.33 -30.28
CA GLN A 454 -12.71 13.40 -28.87
C GLN A 454 -11.32 14.04 -28.70
N VAL A 455 -10.32 13.53 -29.44
CA VAL A 455 -8.94 14.03 -29.38
C VAL A 455 -8.87 15.50 -29.80
N THR A 456 -9.61 15.91 -30.83
CA THR A 456 -9.65 17.31 -31.28
C THR A 456 -10.28 18.25 -30.25
N ASN A 457 -11.31 17.80 -29.52
CA ASN A 457 -11.92 18.58 -28.44
C ASN A 457 -11.00 18.67 -27.21
N ASP A 458 -10.32 17.57 -26.84
CA ASP A 458 -9.37 17.57 -25.72
C ASP A 458 -8.18 18.49 -26.02
N ALA A 459 -7.68 18.48 -27.26
CA ALA A 459 -6.64 19.40 -27.72
C ALA A 459 -7.09 20.87 -27.66
N LEU A 460 -8.34 21.18 -28.04
CA LEU A 460 -8.89 22.54 -27.91
C LEU A 460 -8.90 23.00 -26.47
N GLU A 461 -9.40 22.17 -25.55
CA GLU A 461 -9.52 22.53 -24.14
C GLU A 461 -8.14 22.81 -23.52
N ILE A 462 -7.13 22.01 -23.90
CA ILE A 462 -5.75 22.26 -23.48
C ILE A 462 -5.22 23.55 -24.12
N SER A 463 -5.41 23.76 -25.42
CA SER A 463 -4.97 24.99 -26.12
C SER A 463 -5.57 26.26 -25.48
N GLU A 464 -6.87 26.27 -25.21
CA GLU A 464 -7.54 27.40 -24.55
C GLU A 464 -6.94 27.72 -23.18
N ALA A 465 -6.54 26.70 -22.41
CA ALA A 465 -5.89 26.89 -21.12
C ALA A 465 -4.47 27.46 -21.27
N LEU A 466 -3.68 26.94 -22.22
CA LEU A 466 -2.32 27.41 -22.51
C LEU A 466 -2.30 28.84 -23.06
N ALA A 467 -3.34 29.23 -23.81
CA ALA A 467 -3.52 30.55 -24.41
C ALA A 467 -4.13 31.61 -23.46
N ASP A 468 -4.28 31.31 -22.16
CA ASP A 468 -4.78 32.27 -21.18
C ASP A 468 -3.65 32.90 -20.34
N PHE A 469 -3.67 34.22 -20.21
CA PHE A 469 -2.64 34.95 -19.46
C PHE A 469 -2.60 34.59 -17.97
N GLU A 470 -3.73 34.20 -17.35
CA GLU A 470 -3.73 33.72 -15.96
C GLU A 470 -2.89 32.44 -15.83
N PHE A 471 -3.00 31.53 -16.80
CA PHE A 471 -2.19 30.31 -16.86
C PHE A 471 -0.71 30.66 -17.00
N VAL A 472 -0.35 31.49 -17.98
CA VAL A 472 1.04 31.88 -18.26
C VAL A 472 1.69 32.55 -17.04
N ALA A 473 1.02 33.54 -16.45
CA ALA A 473 1.52 34.24 -15.26
C ALA A 473 1.66 33.29 -14.06
N THR A 474 0.67 32.42 -13.84
CA THR A 474 0.73 31.40 -12.77
C THR A 474 1.89 30.43 -12.98
N LEU A 475 2.08 29.94 -14.21
CA LEU A 475 3.14 29.01 -14.54
C LEU A 475 4.53 29.62 -14.28
N VAL A 476 4.75 30.87 -14.70
CA VAL A 476 6.02 31.60 -14.48
C VAL A 476 6.27 31.83 -12.98
N VAL A 477 5.25 32.23 -12.22
CA VAL A 477 5.38 32.40 -10.76
C VAL A 477 5.70 31.08 -10.06
N LEU A 478 5.05 29.98 -10.44
CA LEU A 478 5.33 28.65 -9.92
C LEU A 478 6.74 28.19 -10.27
N LYS A 479 7.17 28.37 -11.53
CA LYS A 479 8.53 28.07 -12.00
C LYS A 479 9.56 28.77 -11.11
N ASN A 480 9.46 30.08 -10.99
CA ASN A 480 10.45 30.87 -10.26
C ASN A 480 10.41 30.60 -8.75
N THR A 481 9.23 30.49 -8.13
CA THR A 481 9.11 30.20 -6.69
C THR A 481 9.60 28.80 -6.34
N LEU A 482 9.25 27.78 -7.13
CA LEU A 482 9.58 26.39 -6.81
C LEU A 482 11.00 26.01 -7.21
N SER A 483 11.67 26.82 -8.04
CA SER A 483 13.09 26.65 -8.39
C SER A 483 14.01 26.59 -7.16
N PHE A 484 13.71 27.37 -6.11
CA PHE A 484 14.43 27.35 -4.84
C PHE A 484 14.34 26.01 -4.11
N THR A 485 13.28 25.23 -4.36
CA THR A 485 13.04 23.93 -3.75
C THR A 485 13.49 22.76 -4.62
N ARG A 486 13.86 23.00 -5.89
CA ARG A 486 14.14 21.93 -6.88
C ARG A 486 15.27 21.01 -6.46
N ALA A 487 16.44 21.57 -6.17
CA ALA A 487 17.61 20.78 -5.77
C ALA A 487 17.39 20.09 -4.43
N PHE A 488 16.75 20.78 -3.49
CA PHE A 488 16.40 20.25 -2.18
C PHE A 488 15.43 19.05 -2.29
N GLY A 489 14.33 19.19 -3.04
CA GLY A 489 13.37 18.13 -3.30
C GLY A 489 13.99 16.91 -3.99
N LYS A 490 14.83 17.16 -5.02
CA LYS A 490 15.56 16.08 -5.72
C LYS A 490 16.46 15.29 -4.76
N ASN A 491 17.16 15.97 -3.85
CA ASN A 491 18.03 15.31 -2.88
C ASN A 491 17.24 14.52 -1.83
N LEU A 492 16.02 14.94 -1.48
CA LEU A 492 15.15 14.19 -0.56
C LEU A 492 14.66 12.87 -1.13
N GLN A 493 14.54 12.75 -2.45
CA GLN A 493 14.21 11.50 -3.15
C GLN A 493 15.46 10.76 -3.65
N GLY A 494 16.64 11.28 -3.35
CA GLY A 494 17.92 10.67 -3.72
C GLY A 494 18.37 9.56 -2.77
N PRO A 495 19.62 9.09 -2.93
CA PRO A 495 20.29 8.22 -1.97
C PRO A 495 20.27 8.79 -0.55
N THR A 496 20.34 7.92 0.47
CA THR A 496 20.27 8.32 1.89
C THR A 496 21.24 9.45 2.29
N MET A 497 22.40 9.49 1.65
CA MET A 497 23.38 10.57 1.83
C MET A 497 22.83 11.95 1.42
N ASP A 498 22.16 12.02 0.29
CA ASP A 498 21.59 13.26 -0.24
C ASP A 498 20.43 13.73 0.66
N VAL A 499 19.61 12.80 1.15
CA VAL A 499 18.53 13.10 2.11
C VAL A 499 19.10 13.72 3.39
N TYR A 500 20.18 13.15 3.93
CA TYR A 500 20.85 13.69 5.12
C TYR A 500 21.38 15.12 4.89
N PHE A 501 22.03 15.37 3.76
CA PHE A 501 22.53 16.71 3.44
C PHE A 501 21.40 17.70 3.16
N ALA A 502 20.32 17.26 2.52
CA ALA A 502 19.13 18.07 2.31
C ALA A 502 18.53 18.54 3.65
N ALA A 503 18.36 17.63 4.62
CA ALA A 503 17.86 17.98 5.95
C ALA A 503 18.69 19.09 6.63
N ASN A 504 20.00 19.15 6.36
CA ASN A 504 20.90 20.17 6.90
C ASN A 504 20.96 21.45 6.05
N SER A 505 20.45 21.44 4.82
CA SER A 505 20.42 22.63 3.94
C SER A 505 19.07 23.37 3.94
N LEU A 506 18.02 22.82 4.57
CA LEU A 506 16.68 23.45 4.62
C LEU A 506 16.72 24.91 5.08
N THR A 507 17.54 25.26 6.07
CA THR A 507 17.66 26.63 6.58
C THR A 507 18.13 27.61 5.50
N ALA A 508 18.99 27.17 4.57
CA ALA A 508 19.40 28.00 3.44
C ALA A 508 18.26 28.20 2.43
N VAL A 509 17.49 27.14 2.15
CA VAL A 509 16.30 27.21 1.26
C VAL A 509 15.25 28.16 1.83
N LEU A 510 14.94 28.03 3.13
CA LEU A 510 14.01 28.93 3.82
C LEU A 510 14.53 30.37 3.85
N HIS A 511 15.83 30.60 4.03
CA HIS A 511 16.40 31.95 3.96
C HIS A 511 16.15 32.57 2.60
N SER A 512 16.50 31.87 1.50
CA SER A 512 16.30 32.39 0.15
C SER A 512 14.84 32.68 -0.17
N LEU A 513 13.90 31.84 0.28
CA LEU A 513 12.47 32.10 0.10
C LEU A 513 11.97 33.29 0.94
N ASN A 514 12.45 33.44 2.17
CA ASN A 514 12.11 34.62 2.99
C ASN A 514 12.70 35.90 2.39
N GLU A 515 13.90 35.87 1.82
CA GLU A 515 14.48 37.00 1.08
C GLU A 515 13.57 37.43 -0.10
N VAL A 516 13.03 36.46 -0.84
CA VAL A 516 12.05 36.71 -1.90
C VAL A 516 10.78 37.34 -1.33
N SER A 517 10.27 36.83 -0.21
CA SER A 517 9.09 37.37 0.47
C SER A 517 9.30 38.80 0.96
N ASP A 518 10.47 39.10 1.53
CA ASP A 518 10.81 40.42 2.07
C ASP A 518 11.01 41.47 0.96
N ASN A 519 11.42 41.03 -0.24
CA ASN A 519 11.68 41.88 -1.40
C ASN A 519 10.71 41.60 -2.55
N ILE A 520 9.46 41.23 -2.24
CA ILE A 520 8.50 40.67 -3.20
C ILE A 520 8.21 41.60 -4.38
N ASP A 521 8.26 42.92 -4.19
CA ASP A 521 8.03 43.90 -5.25
C ASP A 521 9.07 43.75 -6.38
N VAL A 522 10.35 43.61 -6.01
CA VAL A 522 11.46 43.49 -6.97
C VAL A 522 11.39 42.15 -7.71
N TYR A 523 11.20 41.05 -6.98
CA TYR A 523 11.09 39.72 -7.61
C TYR A 523 9.86 39.63 -8.51
N HIS A 524 8.72 40.18 -8.08
CA HIS A 524 7.50 40.17 -8.87
C HIS A 524 7.65 40.95 -10.17
N GLU A 525 8.31 42.11 -10.17
CA GLU A 525 8.56 42.90 -11.38
C GLU A 525 9.23 42.05 -12.47
N PHE A 526 10.32 41.34 -12.11
CA PHE A 526 11.02 40.45 -13.06
C PHE A 526 10.17 39.25 -13.52
N TRP A 527 9.43 38.62 -12.60
CA TRP A 527 8.61 37.45 -12.95
C TRP A 527 7.41 37.84 -13.81
N PHE A 528 6.84 39.02 -13.56
CA PHE A 528 5.74 39.55 -14.35
C PHE A 528 6.23 39.97 -15.75
N GLU A 529 7.39 40.62 -15.85
CA GLU A 529 8.02 40.93 -17.14
C GLU A 529 8.30 39.65 -17.96
N GLU A 530 8.82 38.60 -17.33
CA GLU A 530 9.00 37.29 -17.97
C GLU A 530 7.67 36.74 -18.52
N ALA A 531 6.59 36.77 -17.73
CA ALA A 531 5.27 36.31 -18.16
C ALA A 531 4.70 37.15 -19.30
N VAL A 532 4.89 38.47 -19.28
CA VAL A 532 4.46 39.38 -20.35
C VAL A 532 5.22 39.10 -21.65
N ASN A 533 6.54 38.87 -21.58
CA ASN A 533 7.35 38.53 -22.74
C ASN A 533 6.93 37.19 -23.36
N LEU A 534 6.67 36.18 -22.52
CA LEU A 534 6.19 34.87 -22.97
C LEU A 534 4.79 34.99 -23.60
N ALA A 535 3.88 35.75 -22.98
CA ALA A 535 2.56 36.00 -23.53
C ALA A 535 2.64 36.76 -24.87
N ALA A 536 3.56 37.72 -25.02
CA ALA A 536 3.76 38.45 -26.26
C ALA A 536 4.26 37.56 -27.40
N ALA A 537 5.16 36.60 -27.11
CA ALA A 537 5.62 35.62 -28.09
C ALA A 537 4.48 34.70 -28.59
N LEU A 538 3.50 34.45 -27.73
CA LEU A 538 2.31 33.63 -28.00
C LEU A 538 1.09 34.44 -28.50
N GLU A 539 1.25 35.76 -28.71
CA GLU A 539 0.16 36.68 -29.06
C GLU A 539 -1.02 36.71 -28.05
N ILE A 540 -0.74 36.39 -26.77
CA ILE A 540 -1.72 36.37 -25.69
C ILE A 540 -1.86 37.77 -25.06
N PRO A 541 -3.07 38.34 -24.94
CA PRO A 541 -3.27 39.64 -24.32
C PRO A 541 -3.12 39.59 -22.80
N VAL A 542 -2.34 40.52 -22.26
CA VAL A 542 -2.18 40.71 -20.81
C VAL A 542 -3.48 41.27 -20.22
N LYS A 543 -4.14 40.49 -19.36
CA LYS A 543 -5.44 40.83 -18.78
C LYS A 543 -5.58 40.29 -17.36
N VAL A 544 -6.38 40.98 -16.55
CA VAL A 544 -6.83 40.46 -15.25
C VAL A 544 -7.87 39.36 -15.47
N PRO A 545 -7.85 38.27 -14.68
CA PRO A 545 -8.83 37.20 -14.75
C PRO A 545 -10.28 37.70 -14.70
N ARG A 546 -11.09 37.23 -15.66
CA ARG A 546 -12.50 37.61 -15.80
C ARG A 546 -13.32 37.30 -14.54
N LEU A 547 -13.04 36.18 -13.87
CA LEU A 547 -13.77 35.75 -12.68
C LEU A 547 -13.56 36.72 -11.50
N TYR A 548 -12.35 37.26 -11.35
CA TYR A 548 -12.05 38.25 -10.33
C TYR A 548 -12.85 39.54 -10.56
N LEU A 549 -12.82 40.08 -11.78
CA LEU A 549 -13.57 41.28 -12.16
C LEU A 549 -15.08 41.11 -11.92
N ARG A 550 -15.62 39.92 -12.21
CA ARG A 550 -17.05 39.60 -11.99
C ARG A 550 -17.43 39.56 -10.52
N LYS A 551 -16.55 39.05 -9.64
CA LYS A 551 -16.78 38.95 -8.20
C LYS A 551 -16.67 40.30 -7.50
N HIS A 552 -15.65 41.10 -7.83
CA HIS A 552 -15.36 42.34 -7.12
C HIS A 552 -16.10 43.57 -7.64
N ARG A 553 -16.62 43.55 -8.88
CA ARG A 553 -17.33 44.68 -9.52
C ARG A 553 -16.69 46.04 -9.17
N PRO A 554 -15.46 46.30 -9.65
CA PRO A 554 -14.78 47.56 -9.35
C PRO A 554 -15.69 48.75 -9.65
N GLU A 555 -15.64 49.79 -8.81
CA GLU A 555 -16.39 51.02 -9.02
C GLU A 555 -16.14 51.56 -10.43
N ALA A 556 -17.18 52.09 -11.07
CA ALA A 556 -17.09 52.56 -12.45
C ALA A 556 -15.95 53.58 -12.62
N GLY A 557 -14.89 53.19 -13.33
CA GLY A 557 -13.71 54.02 -13.59
C GLY A 557 -12.41 53.59 -12.89
N THR A 558 -12.41 52.56 -12.03
CA THR A 558 -11.17 52.03 -11.43
C THR A 558 -10.57 50.93 -12.31
N GLU A 559 -9.46 51.23 -13.00
CA GLU A 559 -8.72 50.25 -13.80
C GLU A 559 -7.70 49.51 -12.92
N ILE A 560 -7.89 48.21 -12.76
CA ILE A 560 -6.99 47.37 -11.97
C ILE A 560 -5.80 47.01 -12.86
N GLN A 561 -4.61 47.44 -12.45
CA GLN A 561 -3.38 47.11 -13.17
C GLN A 561 -3.08 45.61 -13.03
N PRO A 562 -2.87 44.86 -14.13
CA PRO A 562 -2.59 43.43 -14.10
C PRO A 562 -1.41 43.07 -13.19
N GLU A 563 -0.33 43.83 -13.24
CA GLU A 563 0.86 43.64 -12.40
C GLU A 563 0.51 43.66 -10.91
N SER A 564 -0.18 44.71 -10.44
CA SER A 564 -0.61 44.80 -9.03
C SER A 564 -1.53 43.64 -8.63
N TYR A 565 -2.42 43.23 -9.52
CA TYR A 565 -3.32 42.09 -9.28
C TYR A 565 -2.52 40.80 -9.07
N PHE A 566 -1.63 40.45 -10.00
CA PHE A 566 -0.88 39.20 -9.93
C PHE A 566 0.11 39.21 -8.77
N LYS A 567 0.66 40.37 -8.37
CA LYS A 567 1.47 40.48 -7.17
C LYS A 567 0.70 40.06 -5.91
N GLU A 568 -0.46 40.68 -5.69
CA GLU A 568 -1.24 40.54 -4.47
C GLU A 568 -2.01 39.21 -4.39
N HIS A 569 -2.50 38.70 -5.53
CA HIS A 569 -3.42 37.57 -5.58
C HIS A 569 -2.78 36.26 -6.07
N LEU A 570 -1.54 36.31 -6.56
CA LEU A 570 -0.82 35.14 -7.05
C LEU A 570 0.59 35.06 -6.42
N THR A 571 1.49 36.00 -6.71
CA THR A 571 2.91 35.89 -6.33
C THR A 571 3.14 35.88 -4.83
N ALA A 572 2.66 36.88 -4.09
CA ALA A 572 2.86 36.92 -2.64
C ALA A 572 2.18 35.75 -1.90
N PRO A 573 0.93 35.35 -2.24
CA PRO A 573 0.29 34.17 -1.66
C PRO A 573 1.03 32.85 -1.95
N VAL A 574 1.53 32.65 -3.19
CA VAL A 574 2.27 31.43 -3.55
C VAL A 574 3.58 31.31 -2.76
N VAL A 575 4.38 32.39 -2.71
CA VAL A 575 5.63 32.41 -1.93
C VAL A 575 5.35 32.14 -0.44
N SER A 576 4.36 32.83 0.12
CA SER A 576 3.96 32.64 1.53
C SER A 576 3.49 31.22 1.81
N HIS A 577 2.72 30.62 0.90
CA HIS A 577 2.25 29.24 1.02
C HIS A 577 3.42 28.26 1.04
N VAL A 578 4.36 28.38 0.08
CA VAL A 578 5.53 27.50 -0.01
C VAL A 578 6.40 27.56 1.26
N ILE A 579 6.65 28.76 1.79
CA ILE A 579 7.41 28.94 3.05
C ILE A 579 6.70 28.21 4.20
N ASN A 580 5.39 28.42 4.34
CA ASN A 580 4.59 27.81 5.40
C ASN A 580 4.55 26.29 5.28
N GLU A 581 4.36 25.74 4.08
CA GLU A 581 4.35 24.30 3.86
C GLU A 581 5.70 23.65 4.16
N LEU A 582 6.81 24.28 3.76
CA LEU A 582 8.15 23.77 4.13
C LEU A 582 8.35 23.73 5.64
N ASN A 583 7.92 24.77 6.38
CA ASN A 583 8.01 24.77 7.84
C ASN A 583 7.13 23.67 8.47
N ASN A 584 5.95 23.39 7.92
CA ASN A 584 5.04 22.35 8.43
C ASN A 584 5.55 20.93 8.14
N LEU A 585 6.05 20.70 6.92
CA LEU A 585 6.54 19.38 6.48
C LEU A 585 7.88 19.01 7.10
N PHE A 586 8.73 19.98 7.43
CA PHE A 586 10.06 19.75 8.00
C PHE A 586 10.16 20.28 9.43
N SER A 587 9.27 19.77 10.28
CA SER A 587 9.33 19.99 11.74
C SER A 587 10.68 19.55 12.33
N GLU A 588 11.00 20.04 13.52
CA GLU A 588 12.23 19.65 14.23
C GLU A 588 12.31 18.12 14.45
N ASN A 589 11.18 17.47 14.74
CA ASN A 589 11.11 16.01 14.89
C ASN A 589 11.47 15.29 13.58
N HIS A 590 10.96 15.78 12.45
CA HIS A 590 11.29 15.22 11.14
C HIS A 590 12.78 15.42 10.81
N LEU A 591 13.31 16.62 11.00
CA LEU A 591 14.72 16.91 10.76
C LEU A 591 15.64 16.07 11.67
N ASN A 592 15.26 15.87 12.93
CA ASN A 592 16.03 15.01 13.84
C ASN A 592 16.01 13.55 13.38
N ALA A 593 14.88 13.04 12.89
CA ALA A 593 14.80 11.71 12.29
C ALA A 593 15.69 11.58 11.04
N LEU A 594 15.68 12.56 10.14
CA LEU A 594 16.57 12.57 8.97
C LEU A 594 18.05 12.71 9.34
N ARG A 595 18.38 13.45 10.39
CA ARG A 595 19.74 13.53 10.92
C ARG A 595 20.22 12.20 11.50
N CYS A 596 19.33 11.30 11.88
CA CYS A 596 19.71 9.95 12.30
C CYS A 596 20.08 9.01 11.13
N LEU A 597 19.94 9.45 9.88
CA LEU A 597 20.48 8.74 8.72
C LEU A 597 22.02 8.64 8.74
N THR A 598 22.70 9.35 9.65
CA THR A 598 24.11 9.12 9.94
C THR A 598 24.40 7.68 10.37
N LEU A 599 23.42 6.89 10.81
CA LEU A 599 23.61 5.48 11.14
C LEU A 599 23.91 4.59 9.93
N VAL A 600 23.66 5.10 8.72
CA VAL A 600 24.04 4.43 7.47
C VAL A 600 25.55 4.55 7.27
N PRO A 601 26.28 3.42 7.06
CA PRO A 601 27.74 3.41 6.99
C PRO A 601 28.37 4.40 5.99
N ALA A 602 27.81 4.54 4.79
CA ALA A 602 28.33 5.50 3.81
C ALA A 602 28.23 6.95 4.30
N VAL A 603 27.15 7.30 5.02
CA VAL A 603 26.96 8.63 5.60
C VAL A 603 27.98 8.88 6.71
N MET A 604 28.18 7.91 7.62
CA MET A 604 29.26 8.01 8.63
C MET A 604 30.64 8.21 8.01
N GLY A 605 30.93 7.47 6.94
CA GLY A 605 32.21 7.54 6.24
C GLY A 605 32.49 8.95 5.72
N GLN A 606 31.49 9.60 5.12
CA GLN A 606 31.60 11.00 4.67
C GLN A 606 31.81 11.98 5.83
N LEU A 607 31.12 11.76 6.94
CA LEU A 607 31.27 12.58 8.15
C LEU A 607 32.53 12.23 8.97
N LYS A 608 33.43 11.41 8.41
CA LYS A 608 34.68 10.97 9.05
C LYS A 608 34.45 10.36 10.43
N PHE A 609 33.28 9.77 10.66
CA PHE A 609 32.85 9.17 11.93
C PHE A 609 32.77 10.16 13.11
N ASN A 610 32.60 11.47 12.85
CA ASN A 610 32.42 12.51 13.86
C ASN A 610 30.93 12.84 14.07
N THR A 611 30.10 11.83 14.31
CA THR A 611 28.65 11.99 14.50
C THR A 611 28.30 12.12 15.99
N SER A 612 27.35 12.99 16.34
CA SER A 612 26.75 13.11 17.68
C SER A 612 25.28 12.71 17.60
N GLU A 613 25.02 11.41 17.70
CA GLU A 613 23.72 10.81 17.39
C GLU A 613 22.79 10.78 18.60
N GLU A 614 23.35 10.85 19.80
CA GLU A 614 22.69 10.57 21.08
C GLU A 614 21.47 11.48 21.34
N ASN A 615 21.53 12.75 20.95
CA ASN A 615 20.45 13.72 21.21
C ASN A 615 19.23 13.51 20.30
N ASN A 616 19.41 12.99 19.09
CA ASN A 616 18.34 12.85 18.11
C ASN A 616 17.54 11.55 18.27
N VAL A 617 18.05 10.59 19.06
CA VAL A 617 17.44 9.27 19.27
C VAL A 617 16.52 9.23 20.49
N GLU A 618 16.54 10.25 21.36
CA GLU A 618 15.74 10.28 22.59
C GLU A 618 14.22 10.14 22.31
N MET A 619 13.73 10.72 21.21
CA MET A 619 12.32 10.59 20.79
C MET A 619 11.90 9.13 20.56
N TYR A 620 12.84 8.26 20.19
CA TYR A 620 12.61 6.85 19.86
C TYR A 620 13.05 5.91 20.98
N ARG A 621 13.34 6.42 22.17
CA ARG A 621 13.81 5.62 23.32
C ARG A 621 12.92 4.41 23.61
N ASN A 622 11.60 4.58 23.52
CA ASN A 622 10.60 3.55 23.79
C ASN A 622 10.52 2.46 22.69
N ASP A 623 11.11 2.71 21.52
CA ASP A 623 11.15 1.76 20.41
C ASP A 623 12.35 0.82 20.47
N LEU A 624 13.36 1.19 21.26
CA LEU A 624 14.60 0.45 21.39
C LEU A 624 14.46 -0.75 22.34
N PRO A 625 15.03 -1.91 21.98
CA PRO A 625 15.05 -3.07 22.87
C PRO A 625 15.72 -2.80 24.22
N ASN A 626 16.83 -2.04 24.22
CA ASN A 626 17.60 -1.69 25.41
C ASN A 626 18.18 -0.27 25.27
N ALA A 627 17.34 0.75 25.46
CA ALA A 627 17.73 2.15 25.26
C ALA A 627 18.98 2.57 26.06
N ASP A 628 19.16 2.08 27.29
CA ASP A 628 20.28 2.45 28.15
C ASP A 628 21.64 1.98 27.61
N THR A 629 21.66 0.96 26.75
CA THR A 629 22.89 0.46 26.11
C THR A 629 23.17 1.12 24.76
N LEU A 630 22.27 1.97 24.27
CA LEU A 630 22.39 2.61 22.96
C LEU A 630 23.73 3.36 22.79
N PRO A 631 24.21 4.21 23.72
CA PRO A 631 25.45 4.96 23.50
C PRO A 631 26.66 4.04 23.30
N THR A 632 26.76 2.97 24.10
CA THR A 632 27.79 1.94 23.97
C THR A 632 27.68 1.20 22.64
N GLU A 633 26.47 0.87 22.22
CA GLU A 633 26.21 0.18 20.95
C GLU A 633 26.55 1.05 19.74
N LEU A 634 26.18 2.33 19.75
CA LEU A 634 26.54 3.31 18.72
C LEU A 634 28.06 3.50 18.62
N HIS A 635 28.76 3.51 19.77
CA HIS A 635 30.22 3.52 19.79
C HIS A 635 30.79 2.28 19.08
N CYS A 636 30.32 1.09 19.44
CA CYS A 636 30.74 -0.17 18.80
C CYS A 636 30.42 -0.19 17.29
N TRP A 637 29.24 0.30 16.90
CA TRP A 637 28.81 0.42 15.51
C TRP A 637 29.78 1.30 14.71
N ARG A 638 30.13 2.47 15.26
CA ARG A 638 31.11 3.39 14.65
C ARG A 638 32.49 2.78 14.51
N VAL A 639 33.00 2.14 15.56
CA VAL A 639 34.33 1.49 15.56
C VAL A 639 34.39 0.41 14.47
N LYS A 640 33.34 -0.40 14.34
CA LYS A 640 33.23 -1.43 13.31
C LYS A 640 33.42 -0.87 11.90
N TRP A 641 32.72 0.21 11.57
CA TRP A 641 32.76 0.79 10.23
C TRP A 641 34.01 1.64 9.97
N LYS A 642 34.55 2.28 11.01
CA LYS A 642 35.81 3.05 10.93
C LYS A 642 37.02 2.18 10.53
N HIS A 643 37.01 0.91 10.91
CA HIS A 643 38.11 -0.03 10.65
C HIS A 643 37.83 -1.01 9.50
N ARG A 644 36.66 -0.95 8.86
CA ARG A 644 36.45 -1.66 7.58
C ARG A 644 37.33 -0.98 6.52
N GLY A 645 38.18 -1.77 5.85
CA GLY A 645 39.16 -1.31 4.85
C GLY A 645 38.52 -0.79 3.56
N LYS A 646 39.10 -1.09 2.39
CA LYS A 646 38.62 -0.65 1.05
C LYS A 646 37.30 -1.31 0.58
N VAL A 647 36.40 -1.69 1.49
CA VAL A 647 35.11 -2.31 1.14
C VAL A 647 34.09 -1.21 0.90
N THR A 648 33.25 -1.36 -0.12
CA THR A 648 32.11 -0.46 -0.36
C THR A 648 31.19 -0.45 0.85
N LEU A 649 30.89 0.74 1.35
CA LEU A 649 30.02 0.93 2.49
C LEU A 649 28.56 0.88 2.02
N PRO A 650 27.65 0.22 2.76
CA PRO A 650 26.22 0.34 2.53
C PRO A 650 25.81 1.81 2.50
N SER A 651 25.14 2.16 1.42
CA SER A 651 24.76 3.52 1.04
C SER A 651 23.33 3.88 1.42
N THR A 652 22.50 2.86 1.70
CA THR A 652 21.10 3.05 2.06
C THR A 652 20.71 2.37 3.37
N VAL A 653 19.52 2.72 3.88
CA VAL A 653 18.93 2.07 5.06
C VAL A 653 18.65 0.59 4.76
N HIS A 654 18.08 0.29 3.59
CA HIS A 654 17.80 -1.08 3.18
C HIS A 654 19.08 -1.93 3.06
N GLU A 655 20.10 -1.45 2.35
CA GLU A 655 21.39 -2.16 2.24
C GLU A 655 22.01 -2.42 3.62
N THR A 656 21.86 -1.49 4.57
CA THR A 656 22.34 -1.64 5.94
C THR A 656 21.55 -2.70 6.71
N LEU A 657 20.23 -2.75 6.54
CA LEU A 657 19.33 -3.74 7.16
C LEU A 657 19.55 -5.16 6.62
N GLN A 658 20.02 -5.32 5.38
CA GLN A 658 20.33 -6.62 4.78
C GLN A 658 21.63 -7.25 5.32
N LEU A 659 22.46 -6.50 6.04
CA LEU A 659 23.69 -7.04 6.61
C LEU A 659 23.41 -8.05 7.72
N ALA A 660 23.99 -9.25 7.62
CA ALA A 660 23.87 -10.27 8.65
C ALA A 660 24.33 -9.76 10.03
N GLU A 661 25.32 -8.88 10.05
CA GLU A 661 25.93 -8.41 11.28
C GLU A 661 25.17 -7.28 11.98
N VAL A 662 24.15 -6.67 11.36
CA VAL A 662 23.31 -5.66 12.03
C VAL A 662 22.56 -6.28 13.21
N LYS A 663 22.32 -7.59 13.18
CA LYS A 663 21.66 -8.37 14.24
C LYS A 663 22.44 -8.39 15.56
N PHE A 664 23.74 -8.08 15.55
CA PHE A 664 24.55 -7.93 16.76
C PHE A 664 24.41 -6.54 17.41
N PHE A 665 23.70 -5.62 16.75
CA PHE A 665 23.42 -4.27 17.19
C PHE A 665 21.88 -4.10 17.25
N PRO A 666 21.22 -4.66 18.29
CA PRO A 666 19.77 -4.70 18.37
C PRO A 666 19.10 -3.33 18.45
N ASN A 667 19.71 -2.32 19.09
CA ASN A 667 19.16 -0.97 19.11
C ASN A 667 19.35 -0.28 17.76
N VAL A 668 20.51 -0.43 17.12
CA VAL A 668 20.75 0.12 15.77
C VAL A 668 19.79 -0.51 14.77
N LEU A 669 19.59 -1.83 14.82
CA LEU A 669 18.62 -2.54 13.99
C LEU A 669 17.20 -2.02 14.20
N ALA A 670 16.74 -1.94 15.45
CA ALA A 670 15.40 -1.45 15.76
C ALA A 670 15.20 -0.02 15.24
N PHE A 671 16.23 0.82 15.38
CA PHE A 671 16.14 2.20 14.98
C PHE A 671 16.23 2.42 13.46
N LEU A 672 17.08 1.66 12.75
CA LEU A 672 17.07 1.63 11.29
C LEU A 672 15.71 1.16 10.74
N ARG A 673 15.03 0.23 11.43
CA ARG A 673 13.66 -0.16 11.08
C ARG A 673 12.67 1.00 11.25
N VAL A 674 12.80 1.80 12.31
CA VAL A 674 11.96 3.01 12.49
C VAL A 674 12.22 4.02 11.37
N LEU A 675 13.48 4.33 11.08
CA LEU A 675 13.86 5.28 10.03
C LEU A 675 13.41 4.82 8.64
N GLY A 676 13.57 3.54 8.33
CA GLY A 676 13.16 2.96 7.05
C GLY A 676 11.66 3.11 6.76
N ASN A 677 10.83 3.26 7.78
CA ASN A 677 9.38 3.46 7.62
C ASN A 677 8.98 4.90 7.27
N LEU A 678 9.88 5.88 7.31
CA LEU A 678 9.53 7.26 7.02
C LEU A 678 9.12 7.42 5.54
N PRO A 679 7.94 8.01 5.25
CA PRO A 679 7.45 8.13 3.87
C PRO A 679 8.31 8.96 2.92
N VAL A 680 9.22 9.79 3.45
CA VAL A 680 10.15 10.63 2.68
C VAL A 680 11.26 9.82 2.00
N LEU A 681 11.65 8.67 2.55
CA LEU A 681 12.72 7.84 1.98
C LEU A 681 12.22 7.17 0.70
N SER A 682 13.08 7.00 -0.30
CA SER A 682 12.67 6.33 -1.55
C SER A 682 12.44 4.83 -1.36
N LEU A 683 11.52 4.27 -2.16
CA LEU A 683 11.31 2.82 -2.25
C LEU A 683 12.43 2.25 -3.14
N GLU A 684 13.26 1.35 -2.59
CA GLU A 684 14.47 0.86 -3.26
C GLU A 684 14.21 -0.39 -4.14
N ASP A 685 13.08 -1.09 -3.97
CA ASP A 685 12.76 -2.35 -4.65
C ASP A 685 11.87 -2.18 -5.88
N ILE A 686 12.08 -3.02 -6.91
CA ILE A 686 11.25 -3.11 -8.14
C ILE A 686 9.76 -3.32 -7.80
N ASP A 687 9.49 -4.07 -6.73
CA ASP A 687 8.13 -4.38 -6.25
C ASP A 687 7.59 -3.42 -5.18
N GLY A 688 8.44 -2.58 -4.58
CA GLY A 688 8.08 -1.75 -3.42
C GLY A 688 7.01 -0.70 -3.71
N ASP A 689 6.90 -0.29 -4.98
CA ASP A 689 5.93 0.70 -5.49
C ASP A 689 4.87 0.08 -6.41
N THR A 690 4.85 -1.26 -6.55
CA THR A 690 3.93 -1.95 -7.48
C THR A 690 2.47 -1.68 -7.15
N SER A 691 2.12 -1.61 -5.86
CA SER A 691 0.76 -1.32 -5.38
C SER A 691 0.28 0.06 -5.86
N ARG A 692 1.12 1.08 -5.71
CA ARG A 692 0.82 2.46 -6.13
C ARG A 692 0.73 2.60 -7.64
N LYS A 693 1.64 1.99 -8.39
CA LYS A 693 1.58 1.99 -9.87
C LYS A 693 0.28 1.36 -10.37
N ARG A 694 -0.13 0.23 -9.79
CA ARG A 694 -1.41 -0.41 -10.13
C ARG A 694 -2.61 0.46 -9.75
N PHE A 695 -2.54 1.16 -8.63
CA PHE A 695 -3.57 2.11 -8.24
C PHE A 695 -3.71 3.26 -9.26
N GLN A 696 -2.59 3.87 -9.68
CA GLN A 696 -2.59 4.92 -10.71
C GLN A 696 -3.14 4.39 -12.04
N MET A 697 -2.64 3.25 -12.50
CA MET A 697 -3.15 2.59 -13.71
C MET A 697 -4.65 2.28 -13.62
N TYR A 698 -5.16 1.89 -12.46
CA TYR A 698 -6.59 1.66 -12.27
C TYR A 698 -7.40 2.94 -12.49
N LEU A 699 -6.96 4.07 -11.92
CA LEU A 699 -7.64 5.35 -12.06
C LEU A 699 -7.61 5.87 -13.50
N GLU A 700 -6.48 5.73 -14.18
CA GLU A 700 -6.29 6.16 -15.57
C GLU A 700 -7.15 5.32 -16.54
N ASN A 701 -7.18 4.00 -16.35
CA ASN A 701 -7.88 3.09 -17.27
C ASN A 701 -9.37 2.89 -16.93
N THR A 702 -9.85 3.39 -15.79
CA THR A 702 -11.24 3.20 -15.34
C THR A 702 -11.94 4.56 -15.20
N PRO A 703 -12.90 4.88 -16.09
CA PRO A 703 -13.70 6.10 -15.97
C PRO A 703 -14.43 6.18 -14.63
N ASP A 704 -14.59 7.39 -14.07
CA ASP A 704 -15.18 7.63 -12.74
C ASP A 704 -16.50 6.88 -12.51
N LYS A 705 -17.38 6.88 -13.51
CA LYS A 705 -18.70 6.20 -13.49
C LYS A 705 -18.60 4.69 -13.39
N HIS A 706 -17.48 4.09 -13.78
CA HIS A 706 -17.25 2.65 -13.77
C HIS A 706 -16.35 2.21 -12.61
N ARG A 707 -15.83 3.16 -11.81
CA ARG A 707 -14.99 2.84 -10.66
C ARG A 707 -15.81 2.13 -9.58
N SER A 708 -15.19 1.10 -9.00
CA SER A 708 -15.75 0.27 -7.94
C SER A 708 -14.65 -0.05 -6.92
N LYS A 709 -14.93 0.18 -5.64
CA LYS A 709 -13.99 -0.07 -4.54
C LYS A 709 -13.46 -1.49 -4.54
N SER A 710 -14.35 -2.46 -4.73
CA SER A 710 -14.03 -3.88 -4.67
C SER A 710 -13.20 -4.34 -5.87
N LEU A 711 -13.54 -3.88 -7.08
CA LEU A 711 -12.76 -4.20 -8.28
C LEU A 711 -11.38 -3.53 -8.24
N ALA A 712 -11.32 -2.26 -7.80
CA ALA A 712 -10.06 -1.56 -7.58
C ALA A 712 -9.16 -2.34 -6.64
N PHE A 713 -9.68 -2.76 -5.47
CA PHE A 713 -8.91 -3.49 -4.48
C PHE A 713 -8.35 -4.81 -5.04
N LEU A 714 -9.16 -5.61 -5.72
CA LEU A 714 -8.71 -6.88 -6.31
C LEU A 714 -7.74 -6.69 -7.49
N ASN A 715 -7.92 -5.65 -8.31
CA ASN A 715 -7.05 -5.34 -9.44
C ASN A 715 -5.67 -4.82 -8.98
N ILE A 716 -5.64 -3.98 -7.95
CA ILE A 716 -4.41 -3.49 -7.32
C ILE A 716 -3.65 -4.66 -6.69
N HIS A 717 -4.38 -5.54 -5.99
CA HIS A 717 -3.84 -6.76 -5.37
C HIS A 717 -3.78 -7.96 -6.31
N TYR A 718 -3.46 -7.73 -7.58
CA TYR A 718 -3.41 -8.78 -8.60
C TYR A 718 -2.53 -9.98 -8.22
N ASN A 719 -1.37 -9.70 -7.62
CA ASN A 719 -0.38 -10.71 -7.23
C ASN A 719 -0.68 -11.34 -5.86
N ALA A 720 -1.72 -10.90 -5.14
CA ALA A 720 -2.09 -11.49 -3.86
C ALA A 720 -2.41 -12.97 -4.05
N ARG A 721 -1.78 -13.77 -3.19
CA ARG A 721 -2.11 -15.18 -3.02
C ARG A 721 -3.44 -15.25 -2.28
N HIS A 722 -4.21 -16.28 -2.56
CA HIS A 722 -5.49 -16.49 -1.91
C HIS A 722 -5.66 -17.97 -1.64
N ASP A 723 -6.14 -18.26 -0.44
CA ASP A 723 -6.56 -19.60 -0.05
C ASP A 723 -8.08 -19.68 -0.15
N LEU A 724 -8.56 -20.42 -1.16
CA LEU A 724 -9.99 -20.58 -1.41
C LEU A 724 -10.70 -21.28 -0.25
N ASP A 725 -10.02 -22.18 0.48
CA ASP A 725 -10.61 -22.82 1.65
C ASP A 725 -10.87 -21.77 2.75
N VAL A 726 -9.91 -20.88 2.99
CA VAL A 726 -10.06 -19.78 3.97
C VAL A 726 -11.17 -18.81 3.56
N MET A 727 -11.30 -18.49 2.26
CA MET A 727 -12.38 -17.63 1.77
C MET A 727 -13.75 -18.28 1.95
N VAL A 728 -13.88 -19.57 1.64
CA VAL A 728 -15.12 -20.33 1.85
C VAL A 728 -15.49 -20.39 3.33
N ASP A 729 -14.52 -20.70 4.20
CA ASP A 729 -14.71 -20.73 5.65
C ASP A 729 -15.18 -19.36 6.18
N SER A 730 -14.57 -18.28 5.69
CA SER A 730 -14.92 -16.92 6.07
C SER A 730 -16.32 -16.54 5.59
N TYR A 731 -16.68 -16.91 4.36
CA TYR A 731 -18.00 -16.66 3.80
C TYR A 731 -19.10 -17.37 4.61
N ILE A 732 -18.95 -18.67 4.87
CA ILE A 732 -19.92 -19.45 5.66
C ILE A 732 -20.08 -18.87 7.07
N LYS A 733 -18.99 -18.38 7.67
CA LYS A 733 -19.01 -17.78 9.02
C LYS A 733 -19.68 -16.40 9.04
N MET A 734 -19.41 -15.56 8.05
CA MET A 734 -19.96 -14.20 7.98
C MET A 734 -21.43 -14.19 7.52
N TYR A 735 -21.79 -15.13 6.67
CA TYR A 735 -23.10 -15.23 6.04
C TYR A 735 -23.69 -16.64 6.24
N PRO A 736 -24.04 -17.02 7.48
CA PRO A 736 -24.74 -18.27 7.72
C PRO A 736 -26.06 -18.24 6.94
N GLU A 737 -26.34 -19.28 6.17
CA GLU A 737 -27.67 -19.46 5.60
C GLU A 737 -28.64 -19.54 6.78
N ASN A 738 -29.52 -18.54 6.95
CA ASN A 738 -30.59 -18.63 7.92
C ASN A 738 -31.42 -19.85 7.52
N GLU A 739 -31.41 -20.91 8.33
CA GLU A 739 -32.35 -22.02 8.23
C GLU A 739 -33.76 -21.43 8.40
N SER A 740 -34.42 -21.16 7.27
CA SER A 740 -35.83 -20.77 7.19
C SER A 740 -36.68 -21.93 6.75
#